data_AF-A0A0J6SKZ0-F1
#
_entry.id   AF-A0A0J6SKZ0-F1
#
_cell.length_a   1.000
_cell.length_b   1.000
_cell.length_c   1.000
_cell.angle_alpha   90.00
_cell.angle_beta   90.00
_cell.angle_gamma   90.00
#
_symmetry.space_group_name_H-M   'P 1'
#
loop_
_entity.id
_entity.type
_entity.pdbx_description
1 polymer ?
#
loop_
_entity_poly.entity_id
_entity_poly.type
_entity_poly.pdbx_seq_one_letter_code
_entity_poly.pdbx_strand_id
1 'polypeptide(L)'
;MADPVPSVSIGTGLNVVTATAPVLTAAENDLFCARGQAIPIASRDSPTQITLKQPWPLASLVGEPAFNILSLGEYWRSAISINKRFADLLAKWEVVSPFRFDASGTLAERDNYNNQPRGFVYVAVDPLPIRIFIKLANTNSAFDWSAAIYIGSGGQVEFQEALDQERQQRIQADAALGQRIDTLAAGADPNVRSDLNAEIARSTGKDAQHDSQIAGLRTDLTAETSGRMSADTALGGRIDNETSARIGADNALGGRVDTEINARLAADANLGTRITAEESRATTAEAAEASARRAADDVHDARLGTIDTERATTFNLASLRLLGPALADGDDAPYAGAIVSTLGRLFLGALRDGTIEIPRLFSANPAQLGGLVLRRSPADGDDDPYVEALVTTLGRAVLGVLADGAVEIPRLSSSGIRLTGSRPVDGDDNPYVEAFTSSLGRVLLGFLADGAVEIPRLFSRGQASLGGLTLTGLAPEAGDDLPYVDAIVSTLGRLFLGITSQGVEIPCLEQPAVAAPDGDAPSFEWAIRRGSRVALGLERDGLYLRLSARGARDVGARLTPDPALFRGDHRPFNLRYGPAGTLIGTRQDADRTVYDIRQIEGGLYDTAVVSDSRPLPIRAYFGQSQAGGGGGDLAVITGAAYPRHVLAPAVYGKAFGGAVANGYLINDLVPLFDGQGGQQFINTLFGLYLERQNRDAGPAGPGVIAPTSTFGGQPLSAFAKGQTPYTNLMAILTACPPLAARYGRRSYTDAIVIVHGEAGPYGRSTYATPLGTLIDNLRADVQIINAAVGFNVPPQIFLTQQNQFDSNNVPTNTGVKLAQLDVAKSRLGQGVTMLGPMYQTQVQSDGIHMDNAGKALQAELHAHVVRRVLDDGVVGWNPLWPVSLANLPRSGAVITLDLVLPPGLASIAQDTDWVLAPADGK
;
A
#
# COMPACT_ATOMS: atom_id res chain seq x y z
N MET A 1 101.76 -35.71 92.24
CA MET A 1 100.53 -35.22 92.91
C MET A 1 99.87 -34.28 91.93
N ALA A 2 98.59 -34.46 91.61
CA ALA A 2 97.87 -33.55 90.73
C ALA A 2 97.64 -32.22 91.46
N ASP A 3 97.88 -31.09 90.78
CA ASP A 3 97.59 -29.77 91.33
C ASP A 3 96.11 -29.69 91.73
N PRO A 4 95.78 -29.08 92.88
CA PRO A 4 94.40 -28.98 93.32
C PRO A 4 93.55 -28.24 92.28
N VAL A 5 92.44 -28.86 91.85
CA VAL A 5 91.51 -28.23 90.90
C VAL A 5 90.99 -26.93 91.52
N PRO A 6 91.16 -25.78 90.86
CA PRO A 6 90.70 -24.51 91.41
C PRO A 6 89.20 -24.52 91.60
N SER A 7 88.73 -24.04 92.74
CA SER A 7 87.31 -24.02 93.06
C SER A 7 86.91 -22.70 93.73
N VAL A 8 85.63 -22.34 93.65
CA VAL A 8 85.10 -21.08 94.18
C VAL A 8 83.99 -21.32 95.19
N SER A 9 83.88 -20.41 96.16
CA SER A 9 82.81 -20.41 97.15
C SER A 9 82.15 -19.04 97.20
N ILE A 10 80.82 -19.02 97.29
CA ILE A 10 79.99 -17.83 97.48
C ILE A 10 78.68 -18.23 98.18
N GLY A 11 78.29 -17.50 99.21
CA GLY A 11 77.01 -17.72 99.90
C GLY A 11 75.82 -17.16 99.13
N THR A 12 74.66 -17.79 99.24
CA THR A 12 73.40 -17.22 98.74
C THR A 12 73.19 -15.82 99.34
N GLY A 13 72.86 -14.85 98.49
CA GLY A 13 72.66 -13.46 98.92
C GLY A 13 73.95 -12.68 99.23
N LEU A 14 75.13 -13.26 99.01
CA LEU A 14 76.42 -12.55 99.12
C LEU A 14 76.92 -12.14 97.74
N ASN A 15 77.78 -11.12 97.69
CA ASN A 15 78.36 -10.62 96.44
C ASN A 15 79.82 -11.06 96.25
N VAL A 16 80.42 -11.70 97.24
CA VAL A 16 81.86 -11.98 97.26
C VAL A 16 82.12 -13.43 96.92
N VAL A 17 82.81 -13.67 95.81
CA VAL A 17 83.28 -15.00 95.40
C VAL A 17 84.73 -15.14 95.85
N THR A 18 85.05 -16.25 96.54
CA THR A 18 86.42 -16.56 96.98
C THR A 18 86.90 -17.85 96.35
N ALA A 19 88.08 -17.85 95.74
CA ALA A 19 88.71 -19.02 95.13
C ALA A 19 89.74 -19.69 96.06
N THR A 20 89.90 -21.00 95.92
CA THR A 20 90.86 -21.81 96.71
C THR A 20 92.33 -21.59 96.33
N ALA A 21 92.61 -20.89 95.24
CA ALA A 21 93.94 -20.56 94.73
C ALA A 21 93.88 -19.26 93.89
N PRO A 22 95.00 -18.56 93.63
CA PRO A 22 95.03 -17.33 92.85
C PRO A 22 94.76 -17.58 91.36
N VAL A 23 93.49 -17.80 91.01
CA VAL A 23 93.05 -18.20 89.65
C VAL A 23 92.07 -17.23 89.00
N LEU A 24 91.57 -16.24 89.74
CA LEU A 24 90.56 -15.32 89.21
C LEU A 24 91.25 -14.25 88.38
N THR A 25 91.19 -14.39 87.05
CA THR A 25 91.58 -13.34 86.10
C THR A 25 90.31 -12.69 85.58
N ALA A 26 90.01 -11.50 86.09
CA ALA A 26 88.78 -10.78 85.82
C ALA A 26 88.99 -9.26 85.90
N ALA A 27 88.14 -8.52 85.20
CA ALA A 27 88.02 -7.08 85.30
C ALA A 27 86.57 -6.70 85.63
N GLU A 28 86.33 -5.42 85.93
CA GLU A 28 84.98 -4.89 86.05
C GLU A 28 84.17 -5.17 84.77
N ASN A 29 82.91 -5.57 84.94
CA ASN A 29 81.94 -5.97 83.92
C ASN A 29 82.22 -7.29 83.19
N ASP A 30 83.26 -8.04 83.56
CA ASP A 30 83.34 -9.46 83.17
C ASP A 30 82.21 -10.27 83.81
N LEU A 31 81.82 -11.40 83.22
CA LEU A 31 80.74 -12.23 83.78
C LEU A 31 81.32 -13.41 84.54
N PHE A 32 81.07 -13.47 85.85
CA PHE A 32 81.27 -14.68 86.63
C PHE A 32 80.13 -15.66 86.35
N CYS A 33 80.49 -16.84 85.84
CA CYS A 33 79.55 -17.84 85.38
C CYS A 33 79.70 -19.13 86.19
N ALA A 34 78.65 -19.54 86.90
CA ALA A 34 78.62 -20.84 87.60
C ALA A 34 77.17 -21.35 87.67
N ARG A 35 76.98 -22.68 87.55
CA ARG A 35 75.65 -23.33 87.57
C ARG A 35 74.58 -22.65 86.68
N GLY A 36 74.99 -22.19 85.49
CA GLY A 36 74.09 -21.57 84.52
C GLY A 36 73.69 -20.12 84.83
N GLN A 37 74.17 -19.53 85.93
CA GLN A 37 74.04 -18.10 86.22
C GLN A 37 75.27 -17.34 85.76
N ALA A 38 75.07 -16.18 85.15
CA ALA A 38 76.12 -15.27 84.72
C ALA A 38 75.90 -13.89 85.35
N ILE A 39 76.83 -13.45 86.20
CA ILE A 39 76.68 -12.22 86.97
C ILE A 39 77.86 -11.29 86.67
N PRO A 40 77.61 -10.01 86.32
CA PRO A 40 78.67 -9.03 86.13
C PRO A 40 79.50 -8.84 87.40
N ILE A 41 80.81 -8.78 87.23
CA ILE A 41 81.80 -8.52 88.26
C ILE A 41 81.89 -7.00 88.47
N ALA A 42 81.78 -6.55 89.72
CA ALA A 42 81.97 -5.16 90.12
C ALA A 42 83.45 -4.79 90.19
N SER A 43 84.23 -5.66 90.82
CA SER A 43 85.67 -5.46 91.00
C SER A 43 86.36 -6.81 91.19
N ARG A 44 87.65 -6.84 90.81
CA ARG A 44 88.57 -7.89 91.26
C ARG A 44 89.34 -7.35 92.44
N ASP A 45 89.01 -7.87 93.62
CA ASP A 45 89.60 -7.38 94.87
C ASP A 45 90.97 -8.02 95.12
N SER A 46 91.16 -9.26 94.65
CA SER A 46 92.45 -9.95 94.69
C SER A 46 92.51 -11.10 93.67
N PRO A 47 93.66 -11.78 93.48
CA PRO A 47 93.74 -12.99 92.65
C PRO A 47 92.85 -14.15 93.10
N THR A 48 92.37 -14.10 94.35
CA THR A 48 91.52 -15.11 94.99
C THR A 48 90.12 -14.59 95.29
N GLN A 49 89.80 -13.33 95.00
CA GLN A 49 88.52 -12.74 95.39
C GLN A 49 88.01 -11.75 94.34
N ILE A 50 86.73 -11.89 93.99
CA ILE A 50 85.99 -10.94 93.15
C ILE A 50 84.70 -10.54 93.86
N THR A 51 84.25 -9.32 93.62
CA THR A 51 82.95 -8.82 94.05
C THR A 51 82.02 -8.74 92.84
N LEU A 52 80.82 -9.30 92.95
CA LEU A 52 79.75 -9.28 91.95
C LEU A 52 78.90 -8.02 92.09
N LYS A 53 78.38 -7.50 90.97
CA LYS A 53 77.49 -6.32 90.96
C LYS A 53 76.13 -6.57 91.61
N GLN A 54 75.76 -7.83 91.80
CA GLN A 54 74.53 -8.24 92.48
C GLN A 54 74.77 -9.48 93.34
N PRO A 55 73.94 -9.70 94.37
CA PRO A 55 74.01 -10.89 95.21
C PRO A 55 73.82 -12.20 94.43
N TRP A 56 74.51 -13.26 94.86
CA TRP A 56 74.38 -14.58 94.27
C TRP A 56 72.97 -15.13 94.49
N PRO A 57 72.19 -15.40 93.42
CA PRO A 57 70.76 -15.67 93.53
C PRO A 57 70.42 -17.13 93.82
N LEU A 58 71.40 -18.04 93.72
CA LEU A 58 71.21 -19.48 93.90
C LEU A 58 71.74 -19.95 95.26
N ALA A 59 71.50 -21.24 95.57
CA ALA A 59 72.09 -21.91 96.72
C ALA A 59 73.62 -21.72 96.77
N SER A 60 74.16 -21.58 97.98
CA SER A 60 75.57 -21.33 98.22
C SER A 60 76.47 -22.31 97.48
N LEU A 61 77.49 -21.78 96.80
CA LEU A 61 78.57 -22.58 96.24
C LEU A 61 79.62 -22.79 97.32
N VAL A 62 80.01 -24.04 97.56
CA VAL A 62 81.09 -24.41 98.48
C VAL A 62 82.06 -25.29 97.71
N GLY A 63 83.22 -24.75 97.38
CA GLY A 63 84.25 -25.46 96.60
C GLY A 63 83.78 -25.89 95.22
N GLU A 64 83.04 -25.03 94.49
CA GLU A 64 82.54 -25.31 93.13
C GLU A 64 83.68 -25.26 92.10
N PRO A 65 84.07 -26.38 91.46
CA PRO A 65 85.12 -26.39 90.45
C PRO A 65 84.61 -25.97 89.06
N ALA A 66 83.29 -26.07 88.80
CA ALA A 66 82.70 -25.73 87.50
C ALA A 66 82.27 -24.26 87.44
N PHE A 67 83.26 -23.38 87.41
CA PHE A 67 83.06 -21.95 87.19
C PHE A 67 83.86 -21.46 85.97
N ASN A 68 83.42 -20.37 85.37
CA ASN A 68 84.14 -19.68 84.31
C ASN A 68 84.01 -18.16 84.50
N ILE A 69 84.97 -17.40 83.96
CA ILE A 69 84.88 -15.94 83.87
C ILE A 69 84.93 -15.56 82.40
N LEU A 70 83.86 -14.95 81.90
CA LEU A 70 83.80 -14.47 80.52
C LEU A 70 84.33 -13.03 80.48
N SER A 71 85.50 -12.87 79.85
CA SER A 71 86.20 -11.59 79.65
C SER A 71 85.50 -10.70 78.62
N LEU A 72 84.38 -10.10 79.00
CA LEU A 72 83.52 -9.28 78.13
C LEU A 72 83.54 -7.79 78.49
N GLY A 73 84.12 -7.40 79.62
CA GLY A 73 84.18 -6.01 80.08
C GLY A 73 84.96 -5.10 79.12
N GLU A 74 84.63 -3.80 79.13
CA GLU A 74 85.26 -2.77 78.29
C GLU A 74 86.79 -2.72 78.43
N TYR A 75 87.31 -3.12 79.59
CA TYR A 75 88.75 -3.29 79.83
C TYR A 75 89.44 -4.13 78.75
N TRP A 76 88.82 -5.22 78.28
CA TRP A 76 89.39 -6.13 77.28
C TRP A 76 89.27 -5.62 75.84
N ARG A 77 88.39 -4.64 75.60
CA ARG A 77 88.20 -3.99 74.29
C ARG A 77 88.96 -2.67 74.15
N SER A 78 89.53 -2.16 75.24
CA SER A 78 90.30 -0.93 75.24
C SER A 78 91.57 -1.06 74.40
N ALA A 79 91.95 0.02 73.72
CA ALA A 79 93.21 0.13 72.96
C ALA A 79 94.44 -0.21 73.82
N ILE A 80 94.38 0.06 75.13
CA ILE A 80 95.43 -0.26 76.09
C ILE A 80 95.61 -1.77 76.27
N SER A 81 94.52 -2.54 76.40
CA SER A 81 94.58 -4.01 76.49
C SER A 81 94.96 -4.68 75.18
N ILE A 82 94.54 -4.12 74.03
CA ILE A 82 94.97 -4.59 72.71
C ILE A 82 96.47 -4.37 72.54
N ASN A 83 96.99 -3.19 72.90
CA ASN A 83 98.43 -2.88 72.83
C ASN A 83 99.25 -3.78 73.77
N LYS A 84 98.73 -4.12 74.96
CA LYS A 84 99.41 -5.03 75.90
C LYS A 84 99.46 -6.48 75.40
N ARG A 85 98.38 -6.97 74.78
CA ARG A 85 98.34 -8.29 74.12
C ARG A 85 99.20 -8.34 72.86
N PHE A 86 99.30 -7.23 72.13
CA PHE A 86 100.21 -7.10 71.00
C PHE A 86 101.68 -7.06 71.45
N ALA A 87 102.01 -6.39 72.55
CA ALA A 87 103.34 -6.43 73.15
C ALA A 87 103.72 -7.86 73.60
N ASP A 88 102.79 -8.62 74.18
CA ASP A 88 102.99 -10.04 74.51
C ASP A 88 103.15 -10.93 73.25
N LEU A 89 102.44 -10.62 72.17
CA LEU A 89 102.59 -11.29 70.88
C LEU A 89 103.92 -10.92 70.18
N LEU A 90 104.39 -9.68 70.34
CA LEU A 90 105.68 -9.21 69.83
C LEU A 90 106.84 -9.85 70.59
N ALA A 91 106.71 -9.99 71.92
CA ALA A 91 107.65 -10.75 72.75
C ALA A 91 107.66 -12.25 72.41
N LYS A 92 106.51 -12.83 72.04
CA LYS A 92 106.43 -14.21 71.52
C LYS A 92 107.00 -14.34 70.11
N TRP A 93 106.85 -13.32 69.27
CA TRP A 93 107.41 -13.27 67.91
C TRP A 93 108.95 -13.33 67.95
N GLU A 94 109.60 -12.60 68.87
CA GLU A 94 111.07 -12.62 69.05
C GLU A 94 111.65 -14.02 69.31
N VAL A 95 110.87 -14.94 69.88
CA VAL A 95 111.31 -16.29 70.24
C VAL A 95 111.23 -17.28 69.06
N VAL A 96 110.30 -17.09 68.12
CA VAL A 96 109.95 -18.14 67.12
C VAL A 96 110.19 -17.71 65.66
N SER A 97 110.37 -16.43 65.38
CA SER A 97 110.52 -15.93 64.01
C SER A 97 111.98 -15.97 63.50
N PRO A 98 112.23 -16.35 62.22
CA PRO A 98 113.53 -16.19 61.57
C PRO A 98 113.89 -14.72 61.30
N PHE A 99 112.93 -13.81 61.40
CA PHE A 99 113.12 -12.36 61.38
C PHE A 99 113.18 -11.83 62.82
N ARG A 100 114.35 -11.32 63.23
CA ARG A 100 114.56 -10.62 64.51
C ARG A 100 114.66 -9.12 64.26
N PHE A 101 113.99 -8.33 65.10
CA PHE A 101 114.20 -6.89 65.17
C PHE A 101 114.98 -6.56 66.45
N ASP A 102 115.78 -5.51 66.42
CA ASP A 102 116.70 -5.17 67.51
C ASP A 102 116.05 -4.22 68.53
N ALA A 103 115.05 -3.44 68.12
CA ALA A 103 114.20 -2.66 69.02
C ALA A 103 112.83 -2.37 68.40
N SER A 104 111.85 -2.04 69.25
CA SER A 104 110.54 -1.56 68.82
C SER A 104 110.03 -0.47 69.76
N GLY A 105 109.16 0.40 69.25
CA GLY A 105 108.62 1.53 70.02
C GLY A 105 107.90 2.53 69.12
N THR A 106 107.69 3.76 69.60
CA THR A 106 107.11 4.83 68.78
C THR A 106 108.08 5.28 67.68
N LEU A 107 107.56 5.93 66.64
CA LEU A 107 108.42 6.51 65.59
C LEU A 107 109.38 7.58 66.15
N ALA A 108 108.95 8.32 67.17
CA ALA A 108 109.77 9.34 67.81
C ALA A 108 110.95 8.73 68.60
N GLU A 109 110.75 7.58 69.24
CA GLU A 109 111.79 6.89 70.00
C GLU A 109 112.87 6.24 69.12
N ARG A 110 112.59 6.04 67.82
CA ARG A 110 113.56 5.48 66.86
C ARG A 110 114.86 6.29 66.84
N ASP A 111 114.77 7.61 66.94
CA ASP A 111 115.94 8.49 66.82
C ASP A 111 116.91 8.33 68.00
N ASN A 112 116.46 7.78 69.14
CA ASN A 112 117.35 7.40 70.26
C ASN A 112 118.32 6.26 69.87
N TYR A 113 118.01 5.52 68.81
CA TYR A 113 118.83 4.44 68.27
C TYR A 113 119.71 4.91 67.10
N ASN A 114 119.96 6.22 66.97
CA ASN A 114 120.76 6.75 65.87
C ASN A 114 122.23 6.32 65.89
N ASN A 115 122.79 6.03 67.06
CA ASN A 115 124.17 5.57 67.23
C ASN A 115 124.35 4.03 67.07
N GLN A 116 123.31 3.32 66.63
CA GLN A 116 123.35 1.87 66.46
C GLN A 116 124.04 1.45 65.14
N PRO A 117 124.67 0.27 65.08
CA PRO A 117 125.40 -0.19 63.90
C PRO A 117 124.49 -0.42 62.68
N ARG A 118 125.10 -0.40 61.48
CA ARG A 118 124.43 -0.81 60.24
C ARG A 118 123.87 -2.23 60.40
N GLY A 119 122.62 -2.43 59.99
CA GLY A 119 121.89 -3.68 60.11
C GLY A 119 120.89 -3.69 61.27
N PHE A 120 120.95 -2.72 62.19
CA PHE A 120 120.00 -2.62 63.30
C PHE A 120 118.57 -2.37 62.77
N VAL A 121 117.62 -3.21 63.16
CA VAL A 121 116.22 -3.17 62.72
C VAL A 121 115.34 -2.59 63.83
N TYR A 122 114.65 -1.49 63.53
CA TYR A 122 113.69 -0.87 64.43
C TYR A 122 112.26 -1.01 63.90
N VAL A 123 111.34 -1.49 64.72
CA VAL A 123 109.91 -1.58 64.39
C VAL A 123 109.15 -0.44 65.08
N ALA A 124 108.68 0.52 64.29
CA ALA A 124 107.81 1.57 64.78
C ALA A 124 106.36 1.06 64.85
N VAL A 125 105.82 0.97 66.07
CA VAL A 125 104.46 0.48 66.34
C VAL A 125 103.42 1.61 66.38
N ASP A 126 103.85 2.86 66.32
CA ASP A 126 103.02 4.07 66.34
C ASP A 126 103.70 5.20 65.53
N PRO A 127 103.03 5.85 64.56
CA PRO A 127 101.63 5.67 64.14
C PRO A 127 101.40 4.49 63.20
N LEU A 128 100.19 3.93 63.24
CA LEU A 128 99.73 2.94 62.26
C LEU A 128 99.68 3.53 60.84
N PRO A 129 99.96 2.74 59.78
CA PRO A 129 100.35 1.33 59.81
C PRO A 129 101.80 1.12 60.29
N ILE A 130 102.06 -0.04 60.91
CA ILE A 130 103.37 -0.43 61.45
C ILE A 130 104.44 -0.27 60.38
N ARG A 131 105.58 0.31 60.78
CA ARG A 131 106.69 0.62 59.89
C ARG A 131 107.95 -0.07 60.38
N ILE A 132 108.69 -0.71 59.48
CA ILE A 132 110.02 -1.26 59.75
C ILE A 132 111.07 -0.34 59.14
N PHE A 133 112.10 -0.04 59.94
CA PHE A 133 113.29 0.69 59.52
C PHE A 133 114.52 -0.17 59.74
N ILE A 134 115.47 -0.10 58.81
CA ILE A 134 116.77 -0.78 58.91
C ILE A 134 117.86 0.28 58.88
N LYS A 135 118.81 0.21 59.82
CA LYS A 135 119.93 1.13 59.88
C LYS A 135 120.92 0.82 58.75
N LEU A 136 121.17 1.78 57.87
CA LEU A 136 122.02 1.66 56.68
C LEU A 136 123.46 2.10 56.92
N ALA A 137 123.70 2.96 57.93
CA ALA A 137 125.01 3.45 58.37
C ALA A 137 125.01 3.82 59.86
N ASN A 138 126.17 4.05 60.47
CA ASN A 138 126.28 4.56 61.84
C ASN A 138 127.08 5.87 61.86
N THR A 139 126.46 6.96 61.39
CA THR A 139 126.99 8.33 61.49
C THR A 139 126.31 9.10 62.64
N ASN A 140 125.61 8.38 63.52
CA ASN A 140 124.77 8.93 64.58
C ASN A 140 123.68 9.88 64.06
N SER A 141 123.15 9.62 62.86
CA SER A 141 122.18 10.47 62.18
C SER A 141 120.83 9.77 61.92
N ALA A 142 119.74 10.53 61.95
CA ALA A 142 118.42 10.05 61.54
C ALA A 142 118.35 9.74 60.04
N PHE A 143 119.26 10.31 59.24
CA PHE A 143 119.36 10.02 57.80
C PHE A 143 119.98 8.65 57.51
N ASP A 144 120.59 8.00 58.50
CA ASP A 144 121.16 6.67 58.31
C ASP A 144 120.10 5.55 58.27
N TRP A 145 118.81 5.84 58.46
CA TRP A 145 117.73 4.84 58.41
C TRP A 145 117.21 4.63 56.98
N SER A 146 116.75 3.41 56.67
CA SER A 146 116.06 3.11 55.41
C SER A 146 114.74 3.88 55.29
N ALA A 147 114.19 3.90 54.06
CA ALA A 147 112.77 4.20 53.89
C ALA A 147 111.91 3.21 54.71
N ALA A 148 110.74 3.67 55.15
CA ALA A 148 109.80 2.87 55.90
C ALA A 148 109.24 1.73 55.04
N ILE A 149 109.29 0.50 55.57
CA ILE A 149 108.60 -0.66 55.00
C ILE A 149 107.28 -0.84 55.77
N TYR A 150 106.14 -0.79 55.07
CA TYR A 150 104.81 -0.86 55.68
C TYR A 150 104.30 -2.30 55.75
N ILE A 151 103.73 -2.69 56.89
CA ILE A 151 103.09 -4.00 57.08
C ILE A 151 101.57 -3.80 57.24
N GLY A 152 100.77 -4.44 56.38
CA GLY A 152 99.31 -4.56 56.54
C GLY A 152 98.40 -3.70 55.65
N SER A 153 98.89 -3.03 54.61
CA SER A 153 98.06 -2.10 53.80
C SER A 153 97.43 -2.69 52.53
N GLY A 154 97.63 -3.98 52.23
CA GLY A 154 97.30 -4.57 50.90
C GLY A 154 95.84 -4.90 50.60
N GLY A 155 94.85 -4.54 51.42
CA GLY A 155 93.45 -4.97 51.19
C GLY A 155 92.33 -4.04 51.67
N GLN A 156 92.64 -2.87 52.24
CA GLN A 156 91.60 -1.94 52.73
C GLN A 156 91.25 -0.83 51.73
N VAL A 157 92.15 -0.49 50.81
CA VAL A 157 91.91 0.58 49.82
C VAL A 157 90.95 0.13 48.72
N GLU A 158 91.15 -1.09 48.17
CA GLU A 158 90.30 -1.62 47.09
C GLU A 158 88.84 -1.87 47.51
N PHE A 159 88.61 -2.29 48.76
CA PHE A 159 87.25 -2.46 49.29
C PHE A 159 86.54 -1.11 49.49
N GLN A 160 87.27 -0.08 49.93
CA GLN A 160 86.71 1.25 50.13
C GLN A 160 86.32 1.91 48.80
N GLU A 161 87.15 1.76 47.77
CA GLU A 161 86.86 2.24 46.42
C GLU A 161 85.63 1.56 45.81
N ALA A 162 85.47 0.24 46.00
CA ALA A 162 84.29 -0.49 45.53
C ALA A 162 83.01 -0.03 46.26
N LEU A 163 83.11 0.26 47.56
CA LEU A 163 81.98 0.71 48.37
C LEU A 163 81.56 2.14 48.01
N ASP A 164 82.52 3.00 47.65
CA ASP A 164 82.21 4.36 47.21
C ASP A 164 81.65 4.40 45.78
N GLN A 165 82.04 3.47 44.89
CA GLN A 165 81.41 3.30 43.58
C GLN A 165 79.94 2.86 43.70
N GLU A 166 79.64 1.88 44.56
CA GLU A 166 78.27 1.42 44.80
C GLU A 166 77.38 2.54 45.35
N ARG A 167 77.92 3.33 46.29
CA ARG A 167 77.24 4.51 46.86
C ARG A 167 76.89 5.53 45.77
N GLN A 168 77.81 5.83 44.86
CA GLN A 168 77.57 6.78 43.77
C GLN A 168 76.49 6.28 42.79
N GLN A 169 76.47 4.98 42.48
CA GLN A 169 75.44 4.38 41.63
C GLN A 169 74.05 4.49 42.25
N ARG A 170 73.92 4.25 43.57
CA ARG A 170 72.64 4.44 44.27
C ARG A 170 72.16 5.88 44.26
N ILE A 171 73.05 6.85 44.52
CA ILE A 171 72.71 8.28 44.48
C ILE A 171 72.18 8.68 43.10
N GLN A 172 72.82 8.21 42.02
CA GLN A 172 72.37 8.48 40.65
C GLN A 172 71.01 7.83 40.35
N ALA A 173 70.79 6.60 40.80
CA ALA A 173 69.52 5.90 40.63
C ALA A 173 68.38 6.60 41.39
N ASP A 174 68.63 7.05 42.61
CA ASP A 174 67.65 7.77 43.43
C ASP A 174 67.32 9.14 42.83
N ALA A 175 68.31 9.86 42.29
CA ALA A 175 68.09 11.12 41.58
C ALA A 175 67.25 10.92 40.30
N ALA A 176 67.52 9.86 39.53
CA ALA A 176 66.74 9.53 38.34
C ALA A 176 65.30 9.11 38.66
N LEU A 177 65.09 8.40 39.77
CA LEU A 177 63.76 8.08 40.28
C LEU A 177 63.02 9.34 40.72
N GLY A 178 63.70 10.25 41.43
CA GLY A 178 63.16 11.56 41.81
C GLY A 178 62.66 12.35 40.60
N GLN A 179 63.48 12.48 39.55
CA GLN A 179 63.07 13.16 38.31
C GLN A 179 61.87 12.50 37.62
N ARG A 180 61.80 11.17 37.61
CA ARG A 180 60.64 10.44 37.06
C ARG A 180 59.38 10.67 37.88
N ILE A 181 59.50 10.69 39.20
CA ILE A 181 58.39 11.00 40.12
C ILE A 181 57.93 12.44 39.91
N ASP A 182 58.84 13.41 39.80
CA ASP A 182 58.51 14.81 39.55
C ASP A 182 57.81 15.00 38.21
N THR A 183 58.29 14.32 37.16
CA THR A 183 57.64 14.32 35.83
C THR A 183 56.23 13.73 35.88
N LEU A 184 56.03 12.66 36.67
CA LEU A 184 54.73 12.01 36.81
C LEU A 184 53.76 12.83 37.68
N ALA A 185 54.28 13.44 38.75
CA ALA A 185 53.52 14.29 39.68
C ALA A 185 53.15 15.64 39.06
N ALA A 186 53.96 16.15 38.14
CA ALA A 186 53.61 17.31 37.32
C ALA A 186 52.45 17.04 36.35
N GLY A 187 52.10 15.77 36.07
CA GLY A 187 51.08 15.41 35.08
C GLY A 187 51.53 15.74 33.65
N ALA A 188 51.06 15.07 32.60
CA ALA A 188 49.81 15.44 31.96
C ALA A 188 49.59 16.97 31.91
N ASP A 189 49.73 17.54 30.72
CA ASP A 189 49.45 18.92 30.30
C ASP A 189 48.85 19.87 31.38
N PRO A 190 49.51 21.00 31.73
CA PRO A 190 49.02 21.97 32.73
C PRO A 190 47.64 22.56 32.41
N ASN A 191 47.12 22.36 31.19
CA ASN A 191 45.83 22.89 30.75
C ASN A 191 44.63 22.00 31.10
N VAL A 192 44.81 20.73 31.51
CA VAL A 192 43.68 19.79 31.72
C VAL A 192 42.60 20.35 32.66
N ARG A 193 42.99 21.00 33.76
CA ARG A 193 42.03 21.58 34.71
C ARG A 193 41.31 22.81 34.15
N SER A 194 41.99 23.60 33.32
CA SER A 194 41.42 24.75 32.63
C SER A 194 40.44 24.30 31.54
N ASP A 195 40.83 23.30 30.75
CA ASP A 195 40.02 22.72 29.68
C ASP A 195 38.76 22.06 30.23
N LEU A 196 38.86 21.34 31.34
CA LEU A 196 37.70 20.78 32.04
C LEU A 196 36.75 21.87 32.53
N ASN A 197 37.25 22.96 33.11
CA ASN A 197 36.40 24.07 33.53
C ASN A 197 35.72 24.76 32.33
N ALA A 198 36.42 24.92 31.21
CA ALA A 198 35.86 25.47 29.99
C ALA A 198 34.80 24.55 29.37
N GLU A 199 35.03 23.23 29.40
CA GLU A 199 34.05 22.22 28.97
C GLU A 199 32.80 22.25 29.86
N ILE A 200 32.96 22.31 31.19
CA ILE A 200 31.86 22.41 32.14
C ILE A 200 31.03 23.67 31.89
N ALA A 201 31.67 24.82 31.66
CA ALA A 201 30.98 26.07 31.35
C ALA A 201 30.21 25.99 30.01
N ARG A 202 30.81 25.38 28.98
CA ARG A 202 30.14 25.14 27.69
C ARG A 202 28.96 24.19 27.82
N SER A 203 29.10 23.10 28.59
CA SER A 203 28.02 22.14 28.84
C SER A 203 26.87 22.83 29.57
N THR A 204 27.16 23.54 30.66
CA THR A 204 26.15 24.25 31.45
C THR A 204 25.41 25.31 30.63
N GLY A 205 26.11 26.03 29.75
CA GLY A 205 25.49 26.99 28.83
C GLY A 205 24.57 26.34 27.80
N LYS A 206 24.96 25.18 27.26
CA LYS A 206 24.10 24.39 26.36
C LYS A 206 22.88 23.84 27.08
N ASP A 207 23.03 23.36 28.31
CA ASP A 207 21.92 22.84 29.11
C ASP A 207 20.88 23.93 29.38
N ALA A 208 21.31 25.14 29.76
CA ALA A 208 20.41 26.28 29.95
C ALA A 208 19.69 26.70 28.64
N GLN A 209 20.38 26.62 27.49
CA GLN A 209 19.76 26.88 26.20
C GLN A 209 18.71 25.82 25.85
N HIS A 210 19.03 24.54 26.05
CA HIS A 210 18.09 23.44 25.83
C HIS A 210 16.87 23.56 26.74
N ASP A 211 17.04 23.92 28.01
CA ASP A 211 15.93 24.12 28.95
C ASP A 211 14.98 25.23 28.50
N SER A 212 15.53 26.35 28.00
CA SER A 212 14.74 27.45 27.44
C SER A 212 13.97 27.02 26.19
N GLN A 213 14.61 26.27 25.29
CA GLN A 213 13.95 25.72 24.10
C GLN A 213 12.84 24.74 24.47
N ILE A 214 13.07 23.87 25.46
CA ILE A 214 12.06 22.92 25.96
C ILE A 214 10.87 23.67 26.56
N ALA A 215 11.10 24.73 27.34
CA ALA A 215 10.05 25.56 27.91
C ALA A 215 9.20 26.27 26.84
N GLY A 216 9.85 26.81 25.79
CA GLY A 216 9.15 27.40 24.65
C GLY A 216 8.29 26.38 23.91
N LEU A 217 8.87 25.23 23.54
CA LEU A 217 8.16 24.15 22.87
C LEU A 217 6.96 23.62 23.67
N ARG A 218 7.07 23.55 25.01
CA ARG A 218 5.94 23.18 25.88
C ARG A 218 4.79 24.19 25.82
N THR A 219 5.12 25.48 25.75
CA THR A 219 4.13 26.55 25.67
C THR A 219 3.39 26.50 24.32
N ASP A 220 4.14 26.41 23.23
CA ASP A 220 3.58 26.32 21.88
C ASP A 220 2.71 25.07 21.70
N LEU A 221 3.18 23.92 22.22
CA LEU A 221 2.41 22.67 22.17
C LEU A 221 1.11 22.77 22.96
N THR A 222 1.12 23.44 24.12
CA THR A 222 -0.08 23.65 24.95
C THR A 222 -1.09 24.56 24.24
N ALA A 223 -0.60 25.62 23.59
CA ALA A 223 -1.44 26.52 22.80
C ALA A 223 -2.05 25.81 21.58
N GLU A 224 -1.25 25.07 20.81
CA GLU A 224 -1.71 24.29 19.66
C GLU A 224 -2.74 23.24 20.07
N THR A 225 -2.49 22.52 21.18
CA THR A 225 -3.44 21.52 21.71
C THR A 225 -4.78 22.17 22.03
N SER A 226 -4.76 23.33 22.71
CA SER A 226 -5.98 24.07 23.07
C SER A 226 -6.71 24.61 21.83
N GLY A 227 -5.96 25.07 20.83
CA GLY A 227 -6.48 25.52 19.54
C GLY A 227 -7.17 24.39 18.77
N ARG A 228 -6.53 23.22 18.66
CA ARG A 228 -7.13 22.04 18.01
C ARG A 228 -8.37 21.53 18.74
N MET A 229 -8.35 21.43 20.06
CA MET A 229 -9.53 21.02 20.83
C MET A 229 -10.75 21.93 20.58
N SER A 230 -10.51 23.24 20.48
CA SER A 230 -11.57 24.22 20.19
C SER A 230 -12.10 24.08 18.76
N ALA A 231 -11.20 23.89 17.79
CA ALA A 231 -11.56 23.66 16.39
C ALA A 231 -12.33 22.35 16.20
N ASP A 232 -11.91 21.27 16.85
CA ASP A 232 -12.56 19.96 16.80
C ASP A 232 -13.97 20.02 17.42
N THR A 233 -14.13 20.74 18.53
CA THR A 233 -15.44 20.98 19.15
C THR A 233 -16.38 21.75 18.21
N ALA A 234 -15.88 22.80 17.55
CA ALA A 234 -16.65 23.59 16.60
C ALA A 234 -17.02 22.78 15.34
N LEU A 235 -16.10 21.93 14.86
CA LEU A 235 -16.37 21.03 13.74
C LEU A 235 -17.43 19.99 14.10
N GLY A 236 -17.36 19.39 15.30
CA GLY A 236 -18.38 18.48 15.82
C GLY A 236 -19.78 19.10 15.80
N GLY A 237 -19.92 20.31 16.36
CA GLY A 237 -21.22 21.01 16.34
C GLY A 237 -21.74 21.32 14.94
N ARG A 238 -20.87 21.61 13.96
CA ARG A 238 -21.28 21.81 12.56
C ARG A 238 -21.77 20.51 11.91
N ILE A 239 -21.12 19.39 12.20
CA ILE A 239 -21.49 18.07 11.69
C ILE A 239 -22.84 17.64 12.26
N ASP A 240 -23.06 17.82 13.57
CA ASP A 240 -24.32 17.46 14.22
C ASP A 240 -25.51 18.27 13.66
N ASN A 241 -25.29 19.56 13.41
CA ASN A 241 -26.29 20.44 12.80
C ASN A 241 -26.62 20.02 11.36
N GLU A 242 -25.62 19.75 10.52
CA GLU A 242 -25.85 19.28 9.14
C GLU A 242 -26.54 17.91 9.13
N THR A 243 -26.15 17.01 10.03
CA THR A 243 -26.78 15.70 10.19
C THR A 243 -28.27 15.86 10.51
N SER A 244 -28.60 16.72 11.46
CA SER A 244 -29.99 17.01 11.84
C SER A 244 -30.77 17.64 10.68
N ALA A 245 -30.16 18.57 9.94
CA ALA A 245 -30.79 19.21 8.78
C ALA A 245 -31.06 18.22 7.64
N ARG A 246 -30.12 17.31 7.36
CA ARG A 246 -30.28 16.25 6.34
C ARG A 246 -31.38 15.27 6.70
N ILE A 247 -31.42 14.80 7.95
CA ILE A 247 -32.50 13.93 8.44
C ILE A 247 -33.87 14.61 8.28
N GLY A 248 -33.97 15.91 8.62
CA GLY A 248 -35.21 16.67 8.42
C GLY A 248 -35.63 16.79 6.96
N ALA A 249 -34.68 17.04 6.05
CA ALA A 249 -34.93 17.12 4.62
C ALA A 249 -35.34 15.78 4.01
N ASP A 250 -34.70 14.68 4.41
CA ASP A 250 -35.00 13.33 3.92
C ASP A 250 -36.39 12.87 4.37
N ASN A 251 -36.77 13.15 5.63
CA ASN A 251 -38.13 12.89 6.12
C ASN A 251 -39.18 13.69 5.36
N ALA A 252 -38.91 14.97 5.05
CA ALA A 252 -39.81 15.80 4.27
C ALA A 252 -39.94 15.32 2.82
N LEU A 253 -38.85 14.84 2.22
CA LEU A 253 -38.88 14.24 0.89
C LEU A 253 -39.68 12.94 0.88
N GLY A 254 -39.48 12.07 1.88
CA GLY A 254 -40.25 10.84 2.06
C GLY A 254 -41.75 11.10 2.10
N GLY A 255 -42.21 12.04 2.94
CA GLY A 255 -43.62 12.39 3.02
C GLY A 255 -44.22 12.95 1.71
N ARG A 256 -43.43 13.69 0.92
CA ARG A 256 -43.86 14.18 -0.40
C ARG A 256 -44.00 13.04 -1.41
N VAL A 257 -43.06 12.08 -1.40
CA VAL A 257 -43.10 10.90 -2.27
C VAL A 257 -44.31 10.03 -1.94
N ASP A 258 -44.56 9.77 -0.65
CA ASP A 258 -45.72 8.97 -0.22
C ASP A 258 -47.05 9.64 -0.63
N THR A 259 -47.12 10.97 -0.54
CA THR A 259 -48.30 11.73 -0.98
C THR A 259 -48.53 11.60 -2.49
N GLU A 260 -47.48 11.72 -3.30
CA GLU A 260 -47.56 11.57 -4.76
C GLU A 260 -47.95 10.14 -5.16
N ILE A 261 -47.38 9.12 -4.49
CA ILE A 261 -47.73 7.71 -4.72
C ILE A 261 -49.23 7.51 -4.49
N ASN A 262 -49.77 8.00 -3.38
CA ASN A 262 -51.20 7.87 -3.08
C ASN A 262 -52.07 8.64 -4.08
N ALA A 263 -51.64 9.82 -4.53
CA ALA A 263 -52.36 10.61 -5.53
C ALA A 263 -52.38 9.90 -6.91
N ARG A 264 -51.26 9.29 -7.33
CA ARG A 264 -51.17 8.52 -8.58
C ARG A 264 -52.01 7.25 -8.54
N LEU A 265 -51.95 6.49 -7.45
CA LEU A 265 -52.79 5.31 -7.27
C LEU A 265 -54.29 5.64 -7.36
N ALA A 266 -54.72 6.77 -6.76
CA ALA A 266 -56.10 7.23 -6.85
C ALA A 266 -56.48 7.68 -8.28
N ALA A 267 -55.57 8.38 -8.98
CA ALA A 267 -55.80 8.79 -10.36
C ALA A 267 -55.91 7.60 -11.32
N ASP A 268 -55.04 6.60 -11.16
CA ASP A 268 -55.04 5.39 -11.98
C ASP A 268 -56.32 4.56 -11.77
N ALA A 269 -56.81 4.46 -10.53
CA ALA A 269 -58.09 3.81 -10.22
C ALA A 269 -59.28 4.53 -10.89
N ASN A 270 -59.27 5.88 -10.89
CA ASN A 270 -60.29 6.67 -11.57
C ASN A 270 -60.23 6.53 -13.09
N LEU A 271 -59.02 6.48 -13.67
CA LEU A 271 -58.84 6.26 -15.10
C LEU A 271 -59.34 4.87 -15.51
N GLY A 272 -59.01 3.84 -14.74
CA GLY A 272 -59.52 2.48 -14.96
C GLY A 272 -61.05 2.44 -15.00
N THR A 273 -61.71 3.12 -14.05
CA THR A 273 -63.19 3.22 -14.03
C THR A 273 -63.74 3.89 -15.30
N ARG A 274 -63.09 4.96 -15.78
CA ARG A 274 -63.52 5.68 -17.00
C ARG A 274 -63.35 4.83 -18.26
N ILE A 275 -62.25 4.10 -18.38
CA ILE A 275 -61.97 3.21 -19.52
C ILE A 275 -63.04 2.12 -19.59
N THR A 276 -63.35 1.46 -18.47
CA THR A 276 -64.40 0.43 -18.43
C THR A 276 -65.77 0.99 -18.82
N ALA A 277 -66.10 2.22 -18.40
CA ALA A 277 -67.35 2.87 -18.78
C ALA A 277 -67.40 3.18 -20.29
N GLU A 278 -66.30 3.66 -20.87
CA GLU A 278 -66.20 3.96 -22.30
C GLU A 278 -66.27 2.70 -23.16
N GLU A 279 -65.60 1.62 -22.74
CA GLU A 279 -65.67 0.31 -23.39
C GLU A 279 -67.12 -0.19 -23.46
N SER A 280 -67.87 -0.05 -22.35
CA SER A 280 -69.29 -0.41 -22.29
C SER A 280 -70.15 0.47 -23.24
N ARG A 281 -69.89 1.78 -23.26
CA ARG A 281 -70.58 2.73 -24.15
C ARG A 281 -70.32 2.42 -25.63
N ALA A 282 -69.05 2.21 -26.00
CA ALA A 282 -68.62 1.92 -27.36
C ALA A 282 -69.24 0.61 -27.86
N THR A 283 -69.16 -0.46 -27.06
CA THR A 283 -69.78 -1.76 -27.36
C THR A 283 -71.29 -1.62 -27.65
N THR A 284 -71.99 -0.82 -26.84
CA THR A 284 -73.43 -0.56 -27.03
C THR A 284 -73.70 0.21 -28.32
N ALA A 285 -72.90 1.23 -28.64
CA ALA A 285 -73.06 2.02 -29.85
C ALA A 285 -72.78 1.22 -31.12
N GLU A 286 -71.73 0.38 -31.11
CA GLU A 286 -71.39 -0.49 -32.23
C GLU A 286 -72.49 -1.54 -32.49
N ALA A 287 -73.07 -2.12 -31.44
CA ALA A 287 -74.21 -3.03 -31.57
C ALA A 287 -75.44 -2.34 -32.17
N ALA A 288 -75.69 -1.06 -31.83
CA ALA A 288 -76.77 -0.26 -32.39
C ALA A 288 -76.55 0.05 -33.88
N GLU A 289 -75.35 0.50 -34.26
CA GLU A 289 -74.97 0.77 -35.65
C GLU A 289 -75.05 -0.51 -36.51
N ALA A 290 -74.56 -1.64 -36.01
CA ALA A 290 -74.68 -2.92 -36.70
C ALA A 290 -76.14 -3.30 -36.95
N SER A 291 -77.04 -2.98 -36.00
CA SER A 291 -78.48 -3.21 -36.15
C SER A 291 -79.11 -2.26 -37.16
N ALA A 292 -78.70 -0.98 -37.17
CA ALA A 292 -79.17 0.00 -38.14
C ALA A 292 -78.76 -0.36 -39.58
N ARG A 293 -77.51 -0.83 -39.78
CA ARG A 293 -77.03 -1.30 -41.08
C ARG A 293 -77.80 -2.50 -41.60
N ARG A 294 -78.03 -3.50 -40.74
CA ARG A 294 -78.88 -4.66 -41.10
C ARG A 294 -80.27 -4.22 -41.55
N ALA A 295 -80.90 -3.31 -40.81
CA ALA A 295 -82.22 -2.78 -41.20
C ALA A 295 -82.19 -2.02 -42.53
N ALA A 296 -81.12 -1.27 -42.82
CA ALA A 296 -80.96 -0.58 -44.11
C ALA A 296 -80.75 -1.56 -45.27
N ASP A 297 -79.96 -2.61 -45.07
CA ASP A 297 -79.74 -3.68 -46.05
C ASP A 297 -81.06 -4.41 -46.35
N ASP A 298 -81.85 -4.74 -45.33
CA ASP A 298 -83.18 -5.35 -45.49
C ASP A 298 -84.13 -4.47 -46.34
N VAL A 299 -84.09 -3.14 -46.16
CA VAL A 299 -84.86 -2.19 -46.97
C VAL A 299 -84.36 -2.14 -48.42
N HIS A 300 -83.04 -2.20 -48.63
CA HIS A 300 -82.45 -2.22 -49.97
C HIS A 300 -82.87 -3.49 -50.73
N ASP A 301 -82.77 -4.65 -50.08
CA ASP A 301 -83.16 -5.94 -50.65
C ASP A 301 -84.65 -5.96 -51.02
N ALA A 302 -85.53 -5.41 -50.17
CA ALA A 302 -86.95 -5.27 -50.48
C ALA A 302 -87.19 -4.39 -51.73
N ARG A 303 -86.41 -3.32 -51.90
CA ARG A 303 -86.53 -2.43 -53.07
C ARG A 303 -86.03 -3.09 -54.35
N LEU A 304 -84.94 -3.86 -54.29
CA LEU A 304 -84.47 -4.67 -55.42
C LEU A 304 -85.55 -5.67 -55.86
N GLY A 305 -86.17 -6.38 -54.92
CA GLY A 305 -87.28 -7.30 -55.24
C GLY A 305 -88.47 -6.62 -55.92
N THR A 306 -88.77 -5.37 -55.55
CA THR A 306 -89.81 -4.56 -56.22
C THR A 306 -89.42 -4.21 -57.66
N ILE A 307 -88.17 -3.76 -57.89
CA ILE A 307 -87.66 -3.42 -59.23
C ILE A 307 -87.68 -4.63 -60.17
N ASP A 308 -87.30 -5.81 -59.66
CA ASP A 308 -87.34 -7.04 -60.45
C ASP A 308 -88.76 -7.40 -60.88
N THR A 309 -89.74 -7.16 -60.00
CA THR A 309 -91.17 -7.34 -60.31
C THR A 309 -91.64 -6.34 -61.38
N GLU A 310 -91.29 -5.06 -61.27
CA GLU A 310 -91.61 -4.03 -62.26
C GLU A 310 -91.03 -4.35 -63.65
N ARG A 311 -89.77 -4.79 -63.72
CA ARG A 311 -89.11 -5.22 -64.96
C ARG A 311 -89.82 -6.41 -65.62
N ALA A 312 -90.30 -7.37 -64.82
CA ALA A 312 -91.04 -8.52 -65.35
C ALA A 312 -92.37 -8.10 -66.01
N THR A 313 -93.05 -7.08 -65.47
CA THR A 313 -94.35 -6.61 -66.00
C THR A 313 -94.24 -5.68 -67.22
N THR A 314 -93.08 -5.02 -67.43
CA THR A 314 -92.88 -4.08 -68.56
C THR A 314 -92.62 -4.79 -69.90
N PHE A 315 -92.46 -6.12 -69.91
CA PHE A 315 -92.36 -6.93 -71.13
C PHE A 315 -93.74 -7.06 -71.81
N ASN A 316 -94.11 -6.07 -72.62
CA ASN A 316 -95.41 -6.03 -73.30
C ASN A 316 -95.47 -7.02 -74.48
N LEU A 317 -96.32 -8.06 -74.37
CA LEU A 317 -96.62 -9.06 -75.40
C LEU A 317 -97.17 -8.45 -76.72
N ALA A 318 -97.60 -7.19 -76.74
CA ALA A 318 -98.24 -6.55 -77.89
C ALA A 318 -97.32 -6.27 -79.11
N SER A 319 -96.01 -6.46 -78.98
CA SER A 319 -95.04 -6.16 -80.06
C SER A 319 -94.69 -7.36 -80.96
N LEU A 320 -95.26 -8.55 -80.72
CA LEU A 320 -95.00 -9.76 -81.53
C LEU A 320 -96.01 -9.85 -82.70
N ARG A 321 -95.66 -9.23 -83.83
CA ARG A 321 -96.50 -9.20 -85.04
C ARG A 321 -96.46 -10.54 -85.79
N LEU A 322 -97.55 -11.29 -85.70
CA LEU A 322 -97.82 -12.54 -86.43
C LEU A 322 -97.94 -12.29 -87.95
N LEU A 323 -97.06 -12.86 -88.77
CA LEU A 323 -97.25 -13.01 -90.22
C LEU A 323 -97.69 -14.46 -90.48
N GLY A 324 -98.98 -14.65 -90.85
CA GLY A 324 -99.65 -15.96 -91.03
C GLY A 324 -99.30 -16.67 -92.36
N PRO A 325 -100.11 -17.62 -92.90
CA PRO A 325 -101.45 -18.07 -92.48
C PRO A 325 -101.60 -19.60 -92.29
N ALA A 326 -102.81 -20.00 -91.91
CA ALA A 326 -103.31 -21.35 -91.68
C ALA A 326 -102.91 -22.43 -92.70
N LEU A 327 -102.74 -23.67 -92.23
CA LEU A 327 -103.37 -24.87 -92.80
C LEU A 327 -103.23 -26.06 -91.84
N ALA A 328 -104.39 -26.64 -91.52
CA ALA A 328 -104.54 -27.93 -90.89
C ALA A 328 -104.62 -29.04 -91.97
N ASP A 329 -104.36 -30.26 -91.50
CA ASP A 329 -104.73 -31.57 -92.05
C ASP A 329 -103.76 -32.28 -93.00
N GLY A 330 -103.30 -33.47 -92.55
CA GLY A 330 -102.84 -34.57 -93.40
C GLY A 330 -101.40 -35.02 -93.18
N ASP A 331 -101.26 -36.24 -92.62
CA ASP A 331 -100.19 -37.26 -92.74
C ASP A 331 -98.70 -36.87 -92.82
N ASP A 332 -97.92 -37.52 -91.95
CA ASP A 332 -96.50 -37.88 -92.08
C ASP A 332 -95.49 -36.80 -92.56
N ALA A 333 -95.04 -35.92 -91.65
CA ALA A 333 -93.65 -35.40 -91.62
C ALA A 333 -93.37 -34.54 -90.36
N PRO A 334 -92.14 -34.57 -89.80
CA PRO A 334 -91.75 -33.71 -88.69
C PRO A 334 -91.32 -32.33 -89.23
N TYR A 335 -92.14 -31.30 -89.04
CA TYR A 335 -91.73 -29.92 -89.31
C TYR A 335 -91.71 -29.08 -88.04
N ALA A 336 -90.48 -28.83 -87.59
CA ALA A 336 -90.12 -27.86 -86.58
C ALA A 336 -90.49 -26.44 -87.06
N GLY A 337 -91.41 -25.79 -86.35
CA GLY A 337 -91.63 -24.34 -86.47
C GLY A 337 -90.53 -23.59 -85.71
N ALA A 338 -89.49 -23.13 -86.41
CA ALA A 338 -88.47 -22.26 -85.83
C ALA A 338 -89.01 -20.83 -85.70
N ILE A 339 -89.35 -20.42 -84.48
CA ILE A 339 -89.56 -19.00 -84.14
C ILE A 339 -88.17 -18.41 -83.83
N VAL A 340 -87.58 -17.72 -84.80
CA VAL A 340 -86.34 -16.96 -84.61
C VAL A 340 -86.69 -15.63 -83.96
N SER A 341 -86.27 -15.46 -82.71
CA SER A 341 -86.17 -14.16 -82.05
C SER A 341 -84.78 -13.56 -82.33
N THR A 342 -84.74 -12.29 -82.72
CA THR A 342 -83.54 -11.49 -83.01
C THR A 342 -82.61 -11.26 -81.80
N LEU A 343 -82.86 -11.89 -80.65
CA LEU A 343 -82.11 -11.72 -79.41
C LEU A 343 -81.58 -13.02 -78.80
N GLY A 344 -81.29 -14.05 -79.60
CA GLY A 344 -80.36 -15.13 -79.22
C GLY A 344 -80.65 -15.82 -77.89
N ARG A 345 -81.92 -16.09 -77.56
CA ARG A 345 -82.31 -16.85 -76.37
C ARG A 345 -83.32 -17.95 -76.72
N LEU A 346 -82.90 -19.18 -76.47
CA LEU A 346 -83.66 -20.43 -76.58
C LEU A 346 -84.79 -20.44 -75.54
N PHE A 347 -86.04 -20.58 -75.99
CA PHE A 347 -87.17 -20.91 -75.11
C PHE A 347 -87.68 -22.32 -75.45
N LEU A 348 -87.72 -23.16 -74.43
CA LEU A 348 -88.21 -24.54 -74.49
C LEU A 348 -89.74 -24.52 -74.48
N GLY A 349 -90.36 -25.06 -75.53
CA GLY A 349 -91.80 -25.29 -75.58
C GLY A 349 -92.17 -26.54 -74.77
N ALA A 350 -93.11 -26.40 -73.83
CA ALA A 350 -93.64 -27.53 -73.07
C ALA A 350 -94.65 -28.32 -73.94
N LEU A 351 -94.49 -29.64 -74.00
CA LEU A 351 -95.55 -30.54 -74.43
C LEU A 351 -96.61 -30.67 -73.32
N ARG A 352 -97.81 -31.11 -73.68
CA ARG A 352 -99.02 -31.08 -72.83
C ARG A 352 -98.95 -31.99 -71.57
N ASP A 353 -97.86 -32.71 -71.37
CA ASP A 353 -97.58 -33.54 -70.20
C ASP A 353 -96.48 -32.98 -69.25
N GLY A 354 -95.94 -31.79 -69.54
CA GLY A 354 -95.03 -31.08 -68.63
C GLY A 354 -93.56 -31.52 -68.70
N THR A 355 -93.16 -32.33 -69.69
CA THR A 355 -91.76 -32.73 -69.88
C THR A 355 -91.06 -31.93 -70.99
N ILE A 356 -89.80 -31.55 -70.76
CA ILE A 356 -88.91 -30.92 -71.76
C ILE A 356 -87.93 -32.00 -72.24
N GLU A 357 -87.99 -32.38 -73.51
CA GLU A 357 -87.08 -33.36 -74.11
C GLU A 357 -86.02 -32.65 -74.99
N ILE A 358 -84.74 -32.86 -74.68
CA ILE A 358 -83.61 -32.47 -75.53
C ILE A 358 -83.12 -33.74 -76.25
N PRO A 359 -83.25 -33.87 -77.58
CA PRO A 359 -82.77 -35.06 -78.28
C PRO A 359 -81.23 -35.13 -78.27
N ARG A 360 -80.72 -36.27 -77.78
CA ARG A 360 -79.30 -36.59 -77.59
C ARG A 360 -78.54 -36.72 -78.93
N LEU A 361 -77.34 -36.11 -79.01
CA LEU A 361 -76.25 -36.59 -79.86
C LEU A 361 -74.94 -36.68 -79.05
N PHE A 362 -74.40 -37.91 -79.03
CA PHE A 362 -73.03 -38.38 -78.75
C PHE A 362 -72.42 -38.46 -77.32
N SER A 363 -72.30 -39.72 -76.91
CA SER A 363 -71.16 -40.46 -76.32
C SER A 363 -70.60 -40.16 -74.91
N ALA A 364 -70.53 -41.27 -74.17
CA ALA A 364 -69.66 -41.65 -73.06
C ALA A 364 -70.16 -41.41 -71.62
N ASN A 365 -70.57 -42.53 -71.02
CA ASN A 365 -70.70 -42.86 -69.59
C ASN A 365 -69.32 -42.75 -68.89
N PRO A 366 -69.18 -42.83 -67.54
CA PRO A 366 -70.22 -43.02 -66.51
C PRO A 366 -70.07 -42.19 -65.22
N ALA A 367 -71.13 -42.24 -64.39
CA ALA A 367 -71.13 -42.21 -62.90
C ALA A 367 -70.24 -41.16 -62.21
N GLN A 368 -70.79 -40.17 -61.54
CA GLN A 368 -71.40 -40.28 -60.19
C GLN A 368 -72.41 -39.12 -60.01
N LEU A 369 -73.70 -39.42 -59.82
CA LEU A 369 -74.43 -39.34 -58.53
C LEU A 369 -74.34 -37.94 -57.88
N GLY A 370 -75.40 -37.15 -57.64
CA GLY A 370 -76.80 -37.46 -57.37
C GLY A 370 -77.20 -36.65 -56.13
N GLY A 371 -78.16 -35.73 -56.25
CA GLY A 371 -78.73 -34.98 -55.12
C GLY A 371 -80.09 -35.55 -54.71
N LEU A 372 -80.32 -35.69 -53.40
CA LEU A 372 -81.63 -35.95 -52.79
C LEU A 372 -81.65 -35.38 -51.36
N VAL A 373 -82.60 -34.48 -51.06
CA VAL A 373 -82.87 -33.95 -49.70
C VAL A 373 -84.24 -34.44 -49.24
N LEU A 374 -84.31 -35.06 -48.06
CA LEU A 374 -85.55 -35.30 -47.31
C LEU A 374 -85.42 -34.59 -45.95
N ARG A 375 -86.43 -33.79 -45.56
CA ARG A 375 -86.56 -33.20 -44.20
C ARG A 375 -87.31 -34.15 -43.26
N ARG A 376 -86.97 -34.16 -41.97
CA ARG A 376 -87.86 -34.60 -40.87
C ARG A 376 -87.72 -33.68 -39.64
N SER A 377 -88.84 -33.39 -38.99
CA SER A 377 -89.01 -32.65 -37.71
C SER A 377 -88.79 -33.56 -36.48
N PRO A 378 -88.67 -33.01 -35.24
CA PRO A 378 -87.87 -33.57 -34.14
C PRO A 378 -88.60 -34.60 -33.26
N ALA A 379 -87.83 -35.41 -32.54
CA ALA A 379 -88.25 -36.10 -31.32
C ALA A 379 -87.03 -36.25 -30.38
N ASP A 380 -87.17 -35.70 -29.18
CA ASP A 380 -86.66 -36.10 -27.87
C ASP A 380 -85.28 -36.77 -27.73
N GLY A 381 -84.43 -36.13 -26.90
CA GLY A 381 -83.51 -36.81 -25.98
C GLY A 381 -82.05 -37.00 -26.43
N ASP A 382 -81.16 -36.41 -25.62
CA ASP A 382 -79.74 -36.74 -25.37
C ASP A 382 -78.66 -36.38 -26.43
N ASP A 383 -77.84 -35.39 -26.02
CA ASP A 383 -76.38 -35.35 -25.94
C ASP A 383 -75.49 -35.77 -27.14
N ASP A 384 -74.99 -34.71 -27.81
CA ASP A 384 -73.63 -34.51 -28.34
C ASP A 384 -73.17 -35.29 -29.62
N PRO A 385 -72.10 -34.87 -30.33
CA PRO A 385 -72.22 -33.99 -31.50
C PRO A 385 -71.55 -34.58 -32.76
N TYR A 386 -72.15 -34.46 -33.95
CA TYR A 386 -71.45 -34.75 -35.22
C TYR A 386 -71.85 -33.79 -36.35
N VAL A 387 -70.80 -33.30 -37.02
CA VAL A 387 -70.77 -32.29 -38.08
C VAL A 387 -71.04 -32.94 -39.44
N GLU A 388 -71.98 -32.39 -40.21
CA GLU A 388 -72.09 -32.64 -41.66
C GLU A 388 -72.09 -31.31 -42.42
N ALA A 389 -71.08 -31.11 -43.26
CA ALA A 389 -70.81 -29.90 -44.02
C ALA A 389 -71.62 -29.88 -45.33
N LEU A 390 -72.57 -28.95 -45.44
CA LEU A 390 -73.26 -28.64 -46.68
C LEU A 390 -72.52 -27.50 -47.41
N VAL A 391 -71.86 -27.83 -48.53
CA VAL A 391 -71.29 -26.83 -49.45
C VAL A 391 -72.43 -26.22 -50.26
N THR A 392 -72.86 -25.03 -49.88
CA THR A 392 -73.67 -24.17 -50.75
C THR A 392 -72.84 -23.01 -51.28
N THR A 393 -72.89 -22.81 -52.58
CA THR A 393 -72.32 -21.70 -53.32
C THR A 393 -72.98 -20.40 -52.86
N LEU A 394 -72.41 -19.73 -51.86
CA LEU A 394 -72.47 -18.28 -51.57
C LEU A 394 -71.83 -18.09 -50.18
N GLY A 395 -70.72 -17.36 -50.14
CA GLY A 395 -69.85 -17.25 -48.98
C GLY A 395 -70.51 -16.61 -47.76
N ARG A 396 -70.70 -17.40 -46.71
CA ARG A 396 -70.68 -16.97 -45.30
C ARG A 396 -69.99 -18.06 -44.48
N ALA A 397 -68.85 -17.74 -43.86
CA ALA A 397 -68.21 -18.61 -42.89
C ALA A 397 -68.76 -18.26 -41.50
N VAL A 398 -69.42 -19.24 -40.87
CA VAL A 398 -69.77 -19.27 -39.44
C VAL A 398 -68.65 -20.01 -38.73
N LEU A 399 -68.10 -19.42 -37.67
CA LEU A 399 -67.11 -20.05 -36.78
C LEU A 399 -67.76 -21.15 -35.94
N GLY A 400 -67.21 -22.36 -36.00
CA GLY A 400 -67.46 -23.42 -35.02
C GLY A 400 -66.15 -23.80 -34.34
N VAL A 401 -66.12 -23.76 -33.01
CA VAL A 401 -64.97 -24.15 -32.17
C VAL A 401 -65.06 -25.65 -31.87
N LEU A 402 -63.96 -26.39 -32.04
CA LEU A 402 -63.78 -27.74 -31.51
C LEU A 402 -62.75 -27.75 -30.37
N ALA A 403 -62.89 -28.74 -29.48
CA ALA A 403 -62.55 -28.70 -28.06
C ALA A 403 -61.07 -28.95 -27.66
N ASP A 404 -60.10 -28.78 -28.56
CA ASP A 404 -58.67 -28.96 -28.25
C ASP A 404 -57.74 -27.86 -28.78
N GLY A 405 -58.29 -26.69 -29.14
CA GLY A 405 -57.54 -25.44 -29.15
C GLY A 405 -56.55 -25.21 -30.31
N ALA A 406 -56.63 -25.96 -31.40
CA ALA A 406 -55.85 -25.70 -32.62
C ALA A 406 -56.77 -25.41 -33.83
N VAL A 407 -56.50 -24.31 -34.55
CA VAL A 407 -57.23 -23.92 -35.79
C VAL A 407 -56.26 -23.87 -36.97
N GLU A 408 -56.52 -24.68 -37.99
CA GLU A 408 -55.80 -24.74 -39.27
C GLU A 408 -56.52 -23.84 -40.30
N ILE A 409 -55.82 -22.94 -40.99
CA ILE A 409 -56.41 -22.03 -42.00
C ILE A 409 -56.09 -22.53 -43.43
N PRO A 410 -57.09 -22.89 -44.27
CA PRO A 410 -56.88 -23.23 -45.68
C PRO A 410 -56.68 -21.98 -46.55
N ARG A 411 -55.70 -22.05 -47.46
CA ARG A 411 -55.36 -21.02 -48.47
C ARG A 411 -56.45 -20.86 -49.55
N LEU A 412 -56.76 -19.61 -49.93
CA LEU A 412 -57.37 -19.28 -51.22
C LEU A 412 -56.61 -18.11 -51.88
N SER A 413 -56.47 -18.22 -53.20
CA SER A 413 -55.45 -17.57 -54.03
C SER A 413 -55.89 -16.29 -54.76
N SER A 414 -55.01 -15.29 -54.79
CA SER A 414 -54.68 -14.57 -56.02
C SER A 414 -53.28 -13.90 -55.95
N SER A 415 -52.35 -14.48 -56.71
CA SER A 415 -51.20 -13.86 -57.40
C SER A 415 -50.10 -13.08 -56.63
N GLY A 416 -49.02 -13.79 -56.28
CA GLY A 416 -47.65 -13.44 -56.72
C GLY A 416 -46.66 -12.75 -55.74
N ILE A 417 -45.94 -13.54 -54.91
CA ILE A 417 -44.45 -13.64 -54.77
C ILE A 417 -44.15 -14.49 -53.51
N ARG A 418 -43.28 -15.50 -53.64
CA ARG A 418 -42.81 -16.41 -52.58
C ARG A 418 -41.56 -15.85 -51.92
N LEU A 419 -41.41 -15.95 -50.59
CA LEU A 419 -40.18 -16.40 -49.91
C LEU A 419 -40.50 -17.12 -48.58
N THR A 420 -39.64 -18.06 -48.22
CA THR A 420 -39.80 -19.18 -47.26
C THR A 420 -38.84 -19.07 -46.06
N GLY A 421 -39.26 -19.51 -44.87
CA GLY A 421 -38.39 -19.88 -43.73
C GLY A 421 -39.09 -19.64 -42.38
N SER A 422 -39.72 -20.63 -41.73
CA SER A 422 -39.19 -21.71 -40.85
C SER A 422 -38.93 -21.26 -39.39
N ARG A 423 -39.87 -21.63 -38.50
CA ARG A 423 -39.88 -21.79 -37.00
C ARG A 423 -38.66 -21.28 -36.19
N PRO A 424 -38.90 -20.65 -35.01
CA PRO A 424 -38.80 -21.45 -33.77
C PRO A 424 -39.69 -21.05 -32.57
N VAL A 425 -39.62 -21.95 -31.60
CA VAL A 425 -40.05 -22.04 -30.19
C VAL A 425 -39.75 -20.79 -29.34
N ASP A 426 -40.63 -20.54 -28.35
CA ASP A 426 -40.52 -19.74 -27.12
C ASP A 426 -39.38 -18.72 -26.93
N GLY A 427 -39.78 -17.46 -26.65
CA GLY A 427 -39.00 -16.47 -25.90
C GLY A 427 -38.49 -15.26 -26.70
N ASP A 428 -39.03 -14.08 -26.37
CA ASP A 428 -38.56 -12.69 -26.57
C ASP A 428 -38.04 -12.17 -27.95
N ASP A 429 -38.28 -10.86 -28.16
CA ASP A 429 -37.70 -9.90 -29.12
C ASP A 429 -38.31 -9.65 -30.53
N ASN A 430 -38.15 -8.39 -30.96
CA ASN A 430 -38.89 -7.52 -31.91
C ASN A 430 -38.48 -7.68 -33.44
N PRO A 431 -38.87 -6.82 -34.42
CA PRO A 431 -39.76 -7.12 -35.57
C PRO A 431 -39.12 -7.01 -36.98
N TYR A 432 -39.83 -7.44 -38.05
CA TYR A 432 -39.54 -7.10 -39.46
C TYR A 432 -40.83 -6.70 -40.22
N VAL A 433 -40.75 -5.64 -41.04
CA VAL A 433 -41.85 -4.99 -41.80
C VAL A 433 -41.78 -5.32 -43.30
N GLU A 434 -42.91 -5.67 -43.93
CA GLU A 434 -43.12 -5.63 -45.40
C GLU A 434 -44.40 -4.84 -45.74
N ALA A 435 -44.32 -3.94 -46.73
CA ALA A 435 -45.40 -3.04 -47.15
C ALA A 435 -45.88 -3.36 -48.58
N PHE A 436 -47.21 -3.43 -48.79
CA PHE A 436 -47.87 -3.48 -50.11
C PHE A 436 -49.01 -2.47 -50.20
N THR A 437 -49.15 -1.81 -51.36
CA THR A 437 -50.16 -0.78 -51.68
C THR A 437 -51.27 -1.34 -52.59
N SER A 438 -52.52 -0.88 -52.41
CA SER A 438 -53.66 -1.20 -53.30
C SER A 438 -54.40 0.07 -53.77
N SER A 439 -55.10 -0.04 -54.90
CA SER A 439 -55.57 1.06 -55.78
C SER A 439 -56.91 1.72 -55.42
N LEU A 440 -57.41 1.56 -54.20
CA LEU A 440 -58.55 2.31 -53.68
C LEU A 440 -58.19 2.85 -52.30
N GLY A 441 -58.11 4.17 -52.17
CA GLY A 441 -57.57 4.86 -51.01
C GLY A 441 -58.30 4.61 -49.70
N ARG A 442 -57.98 3.51 -49.02
CA ARG A 442 -58.19 3.30 -47.59
C ARG A 442 -56.93 2.69 -46.99
N VAL A 443 -56.31 3.45 -46.08
CA VAL A 443 -55.17 3.02 -45.26
C VAL A 443 -55.73 2.28 -44.04
N LEU A 444 -55.44 0.98 -43.91
CA LEU A 444 -55.57 0.23 -42.67
C LEU A 444 -54.23 0.29 -41.92
N LEU A 445 -54.27 0.66 -40.64
CA LEU A 445 -53.15 0.59 -39.70
C LEU A 445 -53.21 -0.77 -38.98
N GLY A 446 -52.13 -1.55 -39.03
CA GLY A 446 -51.95 -2.73 -38.17
C GLY A 446 -51.14 -2.37 -36.93
N PHE A 447 -51.48 -2.94 -35.78
CA PHE A 447 -50.74 -2.78 -34.51
C PHE A 447 -49.75 -3.94 -34.31
N LEU A 448 -48.54 -3.65 -33.83
CA LEU A 448 -47.64 -4.62 -33.20
C LEU A 448 -47.94 -4.68 -31.70
N ALA A 449 -47.52 -5.77 -31.04
CA ALA A 449 -47.95 -6.16 -29.70
C ALA A 449 -47.49 -5.26 -28.52
N ASP A 450 -46.91 -4.08 -28.76
CA ASP A 450 -46.49 -3.13 -27.71
C ASP A 450 -47.15 -1.73 -27.83
N GLY A 451 -48.16 -1.54 -28.68
CA GLY A 451 -49.00 -0.35 -28.65
C GLY A 451 -48.45 0.89 -29.38
N ALA A 452 -47.44 0.75 -30.23
CA ALA A 452 -47.07 1.77 -31.21
C ALA A 452 -47.82 1.60 -32.55
N VAL A 453 -48.34 2.70 -33.11
CA VAL A 453 -48.87 2.80 -34.49
C VAL A 453 -47.78 3.42 -35.37
N GLU A 454 -47.33 2.71 -36.40
CA GLU A 454 -46.50 3.29 -37.47
C GLU A 454 -47.40 3.85 -38.59
N ILE A 455 -47.21 5.12 -38.97
CA ILE A 455 -47.88 5.74 -40.14
C ILE A 455 -46.92 5.64 -41.34
N PRO A 456 -47.28 4.94 -42.44
CA PRO A 456 -46.48 4.94 -43.65
C PRO A 456 -46.52 6.32 -44.33
N ARG A 457 -45.36 6.85 -44.72
CA ARG A 457 -45.26 7.98 -45.66
C ARG A 457 -45.77 7.53 -47.03
N LEU A 458 -46.94 7.99 -47.47
CA LEU A 458 -47.38 7.87 -48.87
C LEU A 458 -47.14 9.19 -49.62
N PHE A 459 -46.11 9.16 -50.49
CA PHE A 459 -46.07 10.04 -51.65
C PHE A 459 -47.15 9.60 -52.63
N SER A 460 -48.06 10.49 -53.01
CA SER A 460 -48.69 10.42 -54.33
C SER A 460 -48.69 11.80 -54.99
N ARG A 461 -47.79 11.97 -55.95
CA ARG A 461 -47.96 12.95 -57.03
C ARG A 461 -49.23 12.56 -57.79
N GLY A 462 -50.24 13.40 -57.74
CA GLY A 462 -51.44 13.30 -58.56
C GLY A 462 -52.20 14.62 -58.47
N GLN A 463 -51.98 15.50 -59.44
CA GLN A 463 -52.68 16.78 -59.53
C GLN A 463 -54.19 16.56 -59.63
N ALA A 464 -54.94 17.15 -58.69
CA ALA A 464 -56.27 17.66 -58.97
C ALA A 464 -56.32 19.08 -58.41
N SER A 465 -56.06 20.05 -59.30
CA SER A 465 -56.11 21.46 -58.99
C SER A 465 -57.55 21.93 -58.83
N LEU A 466 -57.83 22.72 -57.79
CA LEU A 466 -58.86 23.74 -57.85
C LEU A 466 -58.38 24.99 -57.10
N GLY A 467 -57.80 25.91 -57.87
CA GLY A 467 -57.84 27.34 -57.62
C GLY A 467 -56.83 27.94 -56.63
N GLY A 468 -55.68 28.41 -57.15
CA GLY A 468 -55.07 29.66 -56.68
C GLY A 468 -53.82 29.58 -55.82
N LEU A 469 -52.69 29.07 -56.35
CA LEU A 469 -51.36 29.52 -55.92
C LEU A 469 -50.33 29.27 -57.04
N THR A 470 -49.81 30.36 -57.61
CA THR A 470 -48.56 30.33 -58.40
C THR A 470 -47.44 30.71 -57.45
N LEU A 471 -46.51 29.78 -57.21
CA LEU A 471 -45.24 30.02 -56.54
C LEU A 471 -44.24 30.63 -57.53
N THR A 472 -43.50 31.64 -57.09
CA THR A 472 -42.11 31.81 -57.51
C THR A 472 -41.29 32.16 -56.29
N GLY A 473 -40.37 31.28 -55.95
CA GLY A 473 -39.40 31.49 -54.89
C GLY A 473 -38.27 32.43 -55.32
N LEU A 474 -37.42 32.74 -54.35
CA LEU A 474 -35.96 32.80 -54.45
C LEU A 474 -35.48 33.30 -53.07
N ALA A 475 -34.63 32.52 -52.41
CA ALA A 475 -33.65 33.10 -51.48
C ALA A 475 -32.72 34.04 -52.30
N PRO A 476 -32.01 35.04 -51.73
CA PRO A 476 -31.47 35.03 -50.37
C PRO A 476 -31.36 36.44 -49.69
N GLU A 477 -30.65 36.45 -48.57
CA GLU A 477 -29.93 37.58 -47.94
C GLU A 477 -30.63 38.52 -46.95
N ALA A 478 -29.98 38.58 -45.79
CA ALA A 478 -29.66 39.74 -44.97
C ALA A 478 -30.76 40.71 -44.50
N GLY A 479 -30.74 40.96 -43.19
CA GLY A 479 -31.15 42.24 -42.62
C GLY A 479 -32.48 42.22 -41.88
N ASP A 480 -32.36 42.46 -40.58
CA ASP A 480 -33.29 43.12 -39.65
C ASP A 480 -34.72 43.48 -40.09
N ASP A 481 -35.64 43.09 -39.19
CA ASP A 481 -36.92 43.70 -38.79
C ASP A 481 -37.90 44.24 -39.85
N LEU A 482 -39.19 43.87 -39.67
CA LEU A 482 -40.40 44.72 -39.58
C LEU A 482 -41.65 43.90 -40.01
N PRO A 483 -42.91 44.26 -39.64
CA PRO A 483 -43.40 45.02 -38.49
C PRO A 483 -44.51 44.27 -37.71
N TYR A 484 -44.66 44.57 -36.42
CA TYR A 484 -45.91 44.33 -35.67
C TYR A 484 -46.96 45.40 -36.05
N VAL A 485 -48.23 45.15 -35.70
CA VAL A 485 -49.28 46.07 -35.17
C VAL A 485 -50.66 45.52 -35.60
N ASP A 486 -51.71 45.34 -34.78
CA ASP A 486 -52.07 46.02 -33.52
C ASP A 486 -52.86 45.09 -32.57
N ALA A 487 -52.68 45.29 -31.26
CA ALA A 487 -53.60 44.82 -30.23
C ALA A 487 -54.17 46.06 -29.53
N ILE A 488 -55.49 46.20 -29.50
CA ILE A 488 -56.17 47.31 -28.81
C ILE A 488 -56.15 47.04 -27.30
N VAL A 489 -55.42 47.88 -26.54
CA VAL A 489 -55.49 47.97 -25.07
C VAL A 489 -56.11 49.33 -24.70
N SER A 490 -57.12 49.34 -23.83
CA SER A 490 -57.73 50.58 -23.33
C SER A 490 -56.91 51.23 -22.19
N THR A 491 -57.06 52.55 -22.10
CA THR A 491 -56.14 53.57 -21.58
C THR A 491 -56.17 53.86 -20.08
N LEU A 492 -56.80 53.03 -19.25
CA LEU A 492 -56.78 53.23 -17.80
C LEU A 492 -56.31 51.96 -17.11
N GLY A 493 -55.01 51.91 -16.82
CA GLY A 493 -54.30 50.80 -16.17
C GLY A 493 -54.80 50.49 -14.75
N ARG A 494 -56.01 49.93 -14.64
CA ARG A 494 -56.55 49.32 -13.42
C ARG A 494 -57.17 47.98 -13.75
N LEU A 495 -56.47 46.93 -13.36
CA LEU A 495 -57.02 45.58 -13.21
C LEU A 495 -57.99 45.60 -12.02
N PHE A 496 -59.29 45.46 -12.27
CA PHE A 496 -60.27 45.19 -11.21
C PHE A 496 -60.19 43.71 -10.86
N LEU A 497 -59.57 43.40 -9.72
CA LEU A 497 -59.61 42.08 -9.10
C LEU A 497 -60.86 41.99 -8.23
N GLY A 498 -61.88 41.27 -8.72
CA GLY A 498 -62.97 40.80 -7.86
C GLY A 498 -62.49 39.57 -7.09
N ILE A 499 -62.22 39.72 -5.80
CA ILE A 499 -61.91 38.59 -4.92
C ILE A 499 -63.23 38.04 -4.39
N THR A 500 -63.54 36.78 -4.73
CA THR A 500 -64.54 36.00 -4.01
C THR A 500 -63.86 34.88 -3.22
N SER A 501 -64.57 34.27 -2.29
CA SER A 501 -64.04 33.25 -1.37
C SER A 501 -63.57 31.95 -2.04
N GLN A 502 -63.62 31.85 -3.38
CA GLN A 502 -63.10 30.72 -4.16
C GLN A 502 -62.08 31.12 -5.24
N GLY A 503 -61.56 32.35 -5.23
CA GLY A 503 -60.56 32.82 -6.18
C GLY A 503 -61.10 33.79 -7.25
N VAL A 504 -60.21 34.20 -8.16
CA VAL A 504 -60.43 35.22 -9.20
C VAL A 504 -60.88 34.56 -10.50
N GLU A 505 -62.05 34.92 -11.04
CA GLU A 505 -62.48 34.52 -12.39
C GLU A 505 -62.19 35.61 -13.43
N ILE A 506 -61.71 35.19 -14.61
CA ILE A 506 -61.63 35.99 -15.85
C ILE A 506 -62.63 35.40 -16.86
N PRO A 507 -63.52 36.18 -17.51
CA PRO A 507 -64.43 35.64 -18.51
C PRO A 507 -63.71 35.35 -19.83
N CYS A 508 -64.00 34.18 -20.38
CA CYS A 508 -63.60 33.56 -21.65
C CYS A 508 -63.45 34.51 -22.88
N LEU A 509 -62.41 34.26 -23.69
CA LEU A 509 -62.30 34.71 -25.10
C LEU A 509 -62.40 33.46 -26.02
N GLU A 510 -63.28 33.49 -27.03
CA GLU A 510 -63.44 32.43 -28.04
C GLU A 510 -62.33 32.46 -29.12
N GLN A 511 -61.84 31.29 -29.54
CA GLN A 511 -60.89 31.11 -30.64
C GLN A 511 -61.60 30.59 -31.91
N PRO A 512 -61.43 31.22 -33.10
CA PRO A 512 -61.80 30.62 -34.38
C PRO A 512 -60.82 29.50 -34.75
N ALA A 513 -61.35 28.34 -35.10
CA ALA A 513 -60.61 27.12 -35.38
C ALA A 513 -59.60 27.27 -36.54
N VAL A 514 -58.31 27.35 -36.19
CA VAL A 514 -57.22 26.86 -37.05
C VAL A 514 -56.86 25.48 -36.53
N ALA A 515 -56.95 24.49 -37.42
CA ALA A 515 -56.87 23.06 -37.12
C ALA A 515 -55.60 22.66 -36.36
N ALA A 516 -55.76 22.35 -35.07
CA ALA A 516 -54.98 21.31 -34.41
C ALA A 516 -55.49 19.95 -34.92
N PRO A 517 -54.63 18.93 -35.11
CA PRO A 517 -55.10 17.56 -34.98
C PRO A 517 -55.36 17.28 -33.49
N ASP A 518 -56.63 17.04 -33.17
CA ASP A 518 -57.14 16.57 -31.86
C ASP A 518 -56.41 15.28 -31.41
N GLY A 519 -56.09 15.01 -30.14
CA GLY A 519 -56.42 15.65 -28.88
C GLY A 519 -55.47 15.19 -27.75
N ASP A 520 -55.59 15.87 -26.61
CA ASP A 520 -54.81 15.79 -25.36
C ASP A 520 -53.40 16.42 -25.35
N ALA A 521 -53.12 17.33 -26.30
CA ALA A 521 -52.13 18.37 -26.06
C ALA A 521 -52.76 19.47 -25.18
N PRO A 522 -52.13 19.88 -24.06
CA PRO A 522 -52.51 21.11 -23.36
C PRO A 522 -52.47 22.26 -24.36
N SER A 523 -53.54 23.06 -24.44
CA SER A 523 -53.59 24.25 -25.27
C SER A 523 -52.55 25.27 -24.77
N PHE A 524 -51.36 25.28 -25.38
CA PHE A 524 -50.32 26.27 -25.10
C PHE A 524 -50.60 27.54 -25.90
N GLU A 525 -50.97 28.64 -25.24
CA GLU A 525 -50.82 29.97 -25.83
C GLU A 525 -49.33 30.31 -25.92
N TRP A 526 -48.81 30.57 -27.12
CA TRP A 526 -47.41 30.97 -27.31
C TRP A 526 -47.29 32.49 -27.32
N ALA A 527 -46.35 33.02 -26.54
CA ALA A 527 -45.75 34.32 -26.80
C ALA A 527 -44.37 34.13 -27.45
N ILE A 528 -44.19 34.63 -28.68
CA ILE A 528 -42.92 34.55 -29.42
C ILE A 528 -41.94 35.65 -28.95
N ARG A 529 -40.80 35.17 -28.42
CA ARG A 529 -39.38 35.54 -28.63
C ARG A 529 -38.93 37.03 -28.61
N ARG A 530 -38.08 37.35 -27.63
CA ARG A 530 -36.82 38.10 -27.86
C ARG A 530 -35.73 37.72 -26.83
N GLY A 531 -34.59 37.21 -27.30
CA GLY A 531 -33.36 37.08 -26.50
C GLY A 531 -33.36 36.04 -25.36
N SER A 532 -32.38 36.20 -24.45
CA SER A 532 -31.93 35.27 -23.41
C SER A 532 -32.80 35.22 -22.15
N ARG A 533 -34.11 34.95 -22.27
CA ARG A 533 -35.00 34.82 -21.10
C ARG A 533 -36.00 33.66 -21.20
N VAL A 534 -36.39 33.17 -20.02
CA VAL A 534 -37.29 32.04 -19.70
C VAL A 534 -38.73 32.35 -20.10
N ALA A 535 -39.45 31.35 -20.62
CA ALA A 535 -40.88 31.46 -20.92
C ALA A 535 -41.74 31.16 -19.67
N LEU A 536 -42.78 31.96 -19.46
CA LEU A 536 -43.79 31.81 -18.41
C LEU A 536 -45.08 31.34 -19.07
N GLY A 537 -45.59 30.18 -18.65
CA GLY A 537 -46.92 29.69 -19.04
C GLY A 537 -47.81 29.59 -17.81
N LEU A 538 -49.07 29.99 -17.95
CA LEU A 538 -50.10 29.82 -16.92
C LEU A 538 -51.02 28.67 -17.32
N GLU A 539 -51.21 27.73 -16.41
CA GLU A 539 -52.26 26.72 -16.50
C GLU A 539 -53.35 27.02 -15.45
N ARG A 540 -54.50 26.37 -15.61
CA ARG A 540 -55.76 26.64 -14.87
C ARG A 540 -55.63 26.54 -13.34
N ASP A 541 -54.56 25.89 -12.86
CA ASP A 541 -54.36 25.54 -11.45
C ASP A 541 -53.07 26.12 -10.84
N GLY A 542 -52.37 27.04 -11.53
CA GLY A 542 -51.20 27.73 -10.97
C GLY A 542 -50.16 28.23 -11.98
N LEU A 543 -49.22 29.05 -11.49
CA LEU A 543 -48.07 29.51 -12.25
C LEU A 543 -46.99 28.42 -12.31
N TYR A 544 -46.81 27.81 -13.48
CA TYR A 544 -45.79 26.79 -13.71
C TYR A 544 -44.65 27.33 -14.57
N LEU A 545 -43.44 27.29 -14.01
CA LEU A 545 -42.21 27.51 -14.75
C LEU A 545 -41.84 26.23 -15.51
N ARG A 546 -42.34 26.06 -16.73
CA ARG A 546 -41.99 24.92 -17.58
C ARG A 546 -41.00 25.32 -18.67
N LEU A 547 -39.88 24.61 -18.74
CA LEU A 547 -38.93 24.75 -19.83
C LEU A 547 -39.58 24.24 -21.11
N SER A 548 -39.52 25.00 -22.20
CA SER A 548 -40.00 24.55 -23.51
C SER A 548 -39.26 23.28 -23.95
N ALA A 549 -39.75 22.50 -24.93
CA ALA A 549 -39.00 21.35 -25.46
C ALA A 549 -37.60 21.73 -26.02
N ARG A 550 -37.40 23.01 -26.34
CA ARG A 550 -36.08 23.59 -26.65
C ARG A 550 -35.33 23.99 -25.38
N GLY A 551 -36.01 24.53 -24.37
CA GLY A 551 -35.43 24.79 -23.03
C GLY A 551 -35.04 23.52 -22.28
N ALA A 552 -35.77 22.42 -22.41
CA ALA A 552 -35.44 21.10 -21.86
C ALA A 552 -34.33 20.43 -22.67
N ARG A 553 -34.24 20.70 -23.98
CA ARG A 553 -33.07 20.33 -24.80
C ARG A 553 -31.85 21.19 -24.51
N ASP A 554 -32.01 22.49 -24.29
CA ASP A 554 -30.93 23.41 -23.90
C ASP A 554 -30.48 23.15 -22.47
N VAL A 555 -31.39 22.80 -21.56
CA VAL A 555 -31.07 22.38 -20.19
C VAL A 555 -30.48 20.96 -20.19
N GLY A 556 -31.02 20.03 -20.98
CA GLY A 556 -30.42 18.71 -21.20
C GLY A 556 -29.02 18.79 -21.83
N ALA A 557 -28.81 19.70 -22.78
CA ALA A 557 -27.51 20.00 -23.39
C ALA A 557 -26.58 20.82 -22.46
N ARG A 558 -27.11 21.47 -21.42
CA ARG A 558 -26.34 22.14 -20.36
C ARG A 558 -26.08 21.25 -19.14
N LEU A 559 -26.86 20.20 -18.93
CA LEU A 559 -26.74 19.25 -17.83
C LEU A 559 -25.96 17.98 -18.22
N THR A 560 -26.05 17.59 -19.50
CA THR A 560 -25.34 16.44 -20.07
C THR A 560 -24.21 16.99 -20.94
N PRO A 561 -22.94 16.67 -20.64
CA PRO A 561 -21.83 17.06 -21.49
C PRO A 561 -21.97 16.49 -22.89
N ASP A 562 -21.52 17.24 -23.90
CA ASP A 562 -21.32 16.69 -25.24
C ASP A 562 -20.38 15.48 -25.16
N PRO A 563 -20.76 14.29 -25.67
CA PRO A 563 -19.88 13.13 -25.72
C PRO A 563 -18.51 13.40 -26.36
N ALA A 564 -18.42 14.37 -27.27
CA ALA A 564 -17.15 14.79 -27.86
C ALA A 564 -16.18 15.46 -26.88
N LEU A 565 -16.65 15.93 -25.71
CA LEU A 565 -15.81 16.49 -24.66
C LEU A 565 -15.06 15.40 -23.87
N PHE A 566 -15.59 14.17 -23.84
CA PHE A 566 -14.91 13.04 -23.23
C PHE A 566 -13.91 12.44 -24.23
N ARG A 567 -12.62 12.74 -24.01
CA ARG A 567 -11.52 12.40 -24.91
C ARG A 567 -11.03 10.97 -24.73
N GLY A 568 -10.40 10.43 -25.79
CA GLY A 568 -9.88 9.07 -25.86
C GLY A 568 -10.95 8.00 -26.09
N ASP A 569 -10.53 6.78 -26.46
CA ASP A 569 -11.45 5.64 -26.67
C ASP A 569 -11.89 5.00 -25.33
N HIS A 570 -12.59 5.78 -24.50
CA HIS A 570 -13.12 5.33 -23.22
C HIS A 570 -14.53 4.77 -23.30
N ARG A 571 -15.28 5.08 -24.37
CA ARG A 571 -16.68 4.67 -24.60
C ARG A 571 -17.59 4.77 -23.36
N PRO A 572 -17.63 5.92 -22.67
CA PRO A 572 -18.57 6.12 -21.58
C PRO A 572 -20.01 6.28 -22.09
N PHE A 573 -20.97 5.88 -21.27
CA PHE A 573 -22.39 6.22 -21.40
C PHE A 573 -22.86 6.97 -20.15
N ASN A 574 -24.07 7.53 -20.14
CA ASN A 574 -24.60 8.28 -18.98
C ASN A 574 -23.66 9.42 -18.50
N LEU A 575 -23.27 10.28 -19.45
CA LEU A 575 -22.36 11.40 -19.21
C LEU A 575 -23.02 12.49 -18.36
N ARG A 576 -22.23 13.09 -17.47
CA ARG A 576 -22.67 14.16 -16.57
C ARG A 576 -21.50 15.01 -16.11
N TYR A 577 -21.78 16.27 -15.77
CA TYR A 577 -20.78 17.13 -15.14
C TYR A 577 -20.51 16.69 -13.69
N GLY A 578 -19.23 16.59 -13.35
CA GLY A 578 -18.71 16.33 -12.02
C GLY A 578 -18.14 17.59 -11.37
N PRO A 579 -17.78 17.50 -10.08
CA PRO A 579 -17.16 18.62 -9.37
C PRO A 579 -15.82 19.02 -10.02
N ALA A 580 -15.45 20.28 -9.86
CA ALA A 580 -14.17 20.86 -10.31
C ALA A 580 -13.89 20.76 -11.83
N GLY A 581 -14.93 20.85 -12.68
CA GLY A 581 -14.75 20.80 -14.14
C GLY A 581 -14.35 19.42 -14.64
N THR A 582 -14.86 18.36 -13.99
CA THR A 582 -14.68 16.98 -14.44
C THR A 582 -15.90 16.51 -15.21
N LEU A 583 -15.70 15.63 -16.18
CA LEU A 583 -16.74 14.87 -16.85
C LEU A 583 -16.82 13.50 -16.19
N ILE A 584 -18.02 13.05 -15.85
CA ILE A 584 -18.27 11.71 -15.31
C ILE A 584 -19.07 10.92 -16.34
N GLY A 585 -18.72 9.66 -16.53
CA GLY A 585 -19.47 8.72 -17.38
C GLY A 585 -19.41 7.32 -16.84
N THR A 586 -20.42 6.52 -17.12
CA THR A 586 -20.46 5.10 -16.77
C THR A 586 -19.77 4.27 -17.85
N ARG A 587 -19.01 3.25 -17.45
CA ARG A 587 -18.27 2.36 -18.34
C ARG A 587 -18.49 0.91 -17.94
N GLN A 588 -18.56 0.04 -18.93
CA GLN A 588 -18.47 -1.41 -18.77
C GLN A 588 -17.20 -1.94 -19.45
N ASP A 589 -16.26 -2.51 -18.71
CA ASP A 589 -15.07 -3.16 -19.29
C ASP A 589 -15.40 -4.54 -19.91
N ALA A 590 -14.45 -5.13 -20.63
CA ALA A 590 -14.63 -6.41 -21.34
C ALA A 590 -14.95 -7.59 -20.41
N ASP A 591 -14.54 -7.53 -19.15
CA ASP A 591 -14.89 -8.50 -18.10
C ASP A 591 -16.26 -8.23 -17.45
N ARG A 592 -17.06 -7.34 -18.06
CA ARG A 592 -18.41 -6.93 -17.63
C ARG A 592 -18.45 -6.09 -16.36
N THR A 593 -17.31 -5.68 -15.80
CA THR A 593 -17.27 -4.76 -14.66
C THR A 593 -17.84 -3.40 -15.05
N VAL A 594 -18.89 -2.95 -14.35
CA VAL A 594 -19.53 -1.64 -14.54
C VAL A 594 -19.13 -0.68 -13.44
N TYR A 595 -18.65 0.50 -13.82
CA TYR A 595 -18.21 1.54 -12.88
C TYR A 595 -18.26 2.91 -13.55
N ASP A 596 -18.26 3.97 -12.74
CA ASP A 596 -18.12 5.32 -13.25
C ASP A 596 -16.65 5.70 -13.44
N ILE A 597 -16.37 6.54 -14.42
CA ILE A 597 -15.06 7.13 -14.72
C ILE A 597 -15.16 8.65 -14.75
N ARG A 598 -14.07 9.32 -14.43
CA ARG A 598 -13.94 10.78 -14.41
C ARG A 598 -12.79 11.21 -15.30
N GLN A 599 -12.98 12.28 -16.06
CA GLN A 599 -11.92 12.90 -16.87
C GLN A 599 -11.95 14.42 -16.68
N ILE A 600 -10.79 15.06 -16.71
CA ILE A 600 -10.68 16.51 -16.61
C ILE A 600 -11.14 17.14 -17.94
N GLU A 601 -12.13 18.03 -17.87
CA GLU A 601 -12.58 18.83 -19.01
C GLU A 601 -11.41 19.71 -19.50
N GLY A 602 -11.08 19.64 -20.80
CA GLY A 602 -9.92 20.34 -21.36
C GLY A 602 -8.53 19.91 -20.82
N GLY A 603 -8.41 18.79 -20.12
CA GLY A 603 -7.13 18.26 -19.62
C GLY A 603 -6.08 17.98 -20.71
N LEU A 604 -4.79 17.99 -20.31
CA LEU A 604 -3.63 17.79 -21.20
C LEU A 604 -3.55 16.39 -21.81
N TYR A 605 -4.09 15.39 -21.09
CA TYR A 605 -4.09 13.99 -21.50
C TYR A 605 -5.53 13.47 -21.60
N ASP A 606 -5.68 12.35 -22.31
CA ASP A 606 -6.96 11.64 -22.44
C ASP A 606 -7.24 10.73 -21.22
N THR A 607 -6.50 10.90 -20.12
CA THR A 607 -6.65 10.08 -18.92
C THR A 607 -8.07 10.16 -18.36
N ALA A 608 -8.68 9.00 -18.15
CA ALA A 608 -9.86 8.87 -17.28
C ALA A 608 -9.50 8.02 -16.07
N VAL A 609 -10.01 8.40 -14.91
CA VAL A 609 -9.77 7.76 -13.61
C VAL A 609 -11.08 7.18 -13.09
N VAL A 610 -11.06 5.99 -12.50
CA VAL A 610 -12.25 5.41 -11.86
C VAL A 610 -12.86 6.39 -10.84
N SER A 611 -14.19 6.48 -10.80
CA SER A 611 -14.95 7.25 -9.83
C SER A 611 -15.31 6.35 -8.67
N ASP A 612 -14.61 6.50 -7.55
CA ASP A 612 -14.90 5.77 -6.32
C ASP A 612 -14.85 6.72 -5.12
N SER A 613 -15.70 6.48 -4.13
CA SER A 613 -15.77 7.25 -2.88
C SER A 613 -14.57 6.96 -1.97
N ARG A 614 -14.00 5.76 -2.05
CA ARG A 614 -12.77 5.37 -1.38
C ARG A 614 -11.59 6.19 -1.94
N PRO A 615 -10.56 6.49 -1.12
CA PRO A 615 -9.36 7.14 -1.61
C PRO A 615 -8.70 6.36 -2.75
N LEU A 616 -8.04 7.07 -3.64
CA LEU A 616 -7.14 6.51 -4.65
C LEU A 616 -5.75 6.34 -4.01
N PRO A 617 -5.38 5.17 -3.47
CA PRO A 617 -4.12 4.98 -2.74
C PRO A 617 -2.89 5.18 -3.62
N ILE A 618 -1.82 5.72 -3.02
CA ILE A 618 -0.49 5.79 -3.63
C ILE A 618 0.37 4.67 -3.03
N ARG A 619 0.80 3.73 -3.87
CA ARG A 619 1.60 2.56 -3.48
C ARG A 619 2.91 2.58 -4.26
N ALA A 620 3.95 3.13 -3.64
CA ALA A 620 5.19 3.46 -4.33
C ALA A 620 6.25 2.37 -4.23
N TYR A 621 7.08 2.23 -5.26
CA TYR A 621 8.30 1.44 -5.23
C TYR A 621 9.52 2.31 -4.98
N PHE A 622 10.44 1.82 -4.14
CA PHE A 622 11.67 2.51 -3.78
C PHE A 622 12.86 1.55 -3.72
N GLY A 623 13.97 1.87 -4.39
CA GLY A 623 15.21 1.10 -4.25
C GLY A 623 16.05 0.96 -5.51
N GLN A 624 16.80 -0.14 -5.65
CA GLN A 624 17.78 -0.29 -6.73
C GLN A 624 17.13 -0.65 -8.07
N SER A 625 17.91 -1.15 -9.03
CA SER A 625 17.48 -1.52 -10.37
C SER A 625 16.31 -2.50 -10.39
N GLN A 626 16.25 -3.42 -9.42
CA GLN A 626 15.15 -4.38 -9.23
C GLN A 626 13.83 -3.74 -8.76
N ALA A 627 13.90 -2.55 -8.13
CA ALA A 627 12.70 -1.75 -7.82
C ALA A 627 12.11 -1.09 -9.07
N GLY A 628 12.88 -1.03 -10.16
CA GLY A 628 12.49 -0.47 -11.45
C GLY A 628 12.58 -1.49 -12.59
N GLY A 629 13.10 -1.05 -13.73
CA GLY A 629 13.15 -1.84 -14.96
C GLY A 629 14.30 -2.85 -15.05
N GLY A 630 15.29 -2.84 -14.15
CA GLY A 630 16.54 -3.60 -14.32
C GLY A 630 16.31 -5.09 -14.62
N GLY A 631 16.89 -5.58 -15.71
CA GLY A 631 16.80 -6.97 -16.17
C GLY A 631 15.48 -7.42 -16.80
N GLY A 632 14.83 -6.58 -17.61
CA GLY A 632 13.70 -7.02 -18.44
C GLY A 632 14.09 -7.26 -19.90
N ASP A 633 13.94 -8.49 -20.40
CA ASP A 633 14.20 -8.85 -21.80
C ASP A 633 12.89 -8.83 -22.61
N LEU A 634 12.62 -7.71 -23.30
CA LEU A 634 11.70 -7.55 -24.44
C LEU A 634 10.17 -7.76 -24.25
N ALA A 635 9.67 -8.52 -23.26
CA ALA A 635 8.23 -8.65 -23.01
C ALA A 635 7.72 -7.59 -22.00
N VAL A 636 7.33 -6.44 -22.53
CA VAL A 636 6.81 -5.29 -21.79
C VAL A 636 5.28 -5.17 -21.90
N ILE A 637 4.62 -4.64 -20.87
CA ILE A 637 3.19 -4.32 -20.93
C ILE A 637 3.03 -3.04 -21.75
N THR A 638 2.95 -3.13 -23.08
CA THR A 638 2.93 -1.93 -23.96
C THR A 638 1.60 -1.18 -23.97
N GLY A 639 0.54 -1.74 -23.41
CA GLY A 639 -0.76 -1.11 -23.23
C GLY A 639 -1.28 -1.37 -21.82
N ALA A 640 -1.80 -0.32 -21.17
CA ALA A 640 -2.33 -0.44 -19.82
C ALA A 640 -3.58 -1.35 -19.81
N ALA A 641 -3.50 -2.50 -19.13
CA ALA A 641 -4.61 -3.46 -19.03
C ALA A 641 -5.83 -2.87 -18.30
N TYR A 642 -5.58 -2.09 -17.25
CA TYR A 642 -6.62 -1.39 -16.47
C TYR A 642 -6.35 0.12 -16.45
N PRO A 643 -6.47 0.82 -17.60
CA PRO A 643 -5.95 2.18 -17.79
C PRO A 643 -6.62 3.25 -16.92
N ARG A 644 -7.75 2.91 -16.30
CA ARG A 644 -8.56 3.77 -15.43
C ARG A 644 -8.34 3.54 -13.94
N HIS A 645 -7.74 2.39 -13.60
CA HIS A 645 -7.51 1.95 -12.23
C HIS A 645 -6.03 2.01 -11.89
N VAL A 646 -5.14 1.64 -12.81
CA VAL A 646 -3.71 1.54 -12.55
C VAL A 646 -3.00 2.72 -13.20
N LEU A 647 -2.57 3.66 -12.37
CA LEU A 647 -2.14 5.00 -12.77
C LEU A 647 -0.72 5.33 -12.28
N ALA A 648 -0.11 6.33 -12.91
CA ALA A 648 1.16 6.92 -12.52
C ALA A 648 1.17 8.42 -12.82
N PRO A 649 2.04 9.21 -12.17
CA PRO A 649 2.27 10.61 -12.54
C PRO A 649 2.87 10.73 -13.96
N ALA A 650 2.45 11.77 -14.69
CA ALA A 650 2.84 12.04 -16.07
C ALA A 650 4.24 12.67 -16.19
N VAL A 651 5.30 11.92 -15.85
CA VAL A 651 6.71 12.36 -16.05
C VAL A 651 7.57 11.23 -16.57
N TYR A 652 8.57 11.62 -17.40
CA TYR A 652 9.71 10.84 -17.88
C TYR A 652 9.83 9.45 -17.26
N GLY A 653 9.37 8.45 -18.02
CA GLY A 653 9.81 7.07 -17.85
C GLY A 653 9.27 6.30 -16.65
N LYS A 654 8.19 6.75 -15.98
CA LYS A 654 7.42 5.94 -15.00
C LYS A 654 8.22 5.52 -13.75
N ALA A 655 9.48 5.94 -13.68
CA ALA A 655 10.43 5.72 -12.61
C ALA A 655 11.49 6.84 -12.61
N PHE A 656 11.85 7.31 -11.41
CA PHE A 656 12.82 8.39 -11.26
C PHE A 656 14.18 7.85 -10.84
N GLY A 657 15.17 8.05 -11.72
CA GLY A 657 16.58 7.67 -11.57
C GLY A 657 17.37 8.49 -10.55
N GLY A 658 18.70 8.51 -10.74
CA GLY A 658 19.62 9.35 -9.97
C GLY A 658 19.59 10.87 -10.30
N ALA A 659 18.76 11.31 -11.24
CA ALA A 659 18.57 12.72 -11.56
C ALA A 659 17.43 13.33 -10.73
N VAL A 660 17.56 14.60 -10.32
CA VAL A 660 16.53 15.28 -9.51
C VAL A 660 15.24 15.41 -10.32
N ALA A 661 14.12 14.98 -9.72
CA ALA A 661 12.80 15.10 -10.29
C ALA A 661 12.42 16.57 -10.43
N ASN A 662 12.10 17.00 -11.65
CA ASN A 662 11.56 18.33 -11.86
C ASN A 662 10.05 18.30 -11.58
N GLY A 663 9.64 18.89 -10.46
CA GLY A 663 8.24 18.97 -10.04
C GLY A 663 7.31 19.63 -11.08
N TYR A 664 7.82 20.52 -11.94
CA TYR A 664 7.04 21.14 -13.02
C TYR A 664 6.62 20.15 -14.11
N LEU A 665 7.32 19.02 -14.23
CA LEU A 665 6.95 18.00 -15.20
C LEU A 665 5.82 17.13 -14.66
N ILE A 666 5.63 17.00 -13.33
CA ILE A 666 4.58 16.18 -12.70
C ILE A 666 3.23 16.91 -12.78
N ASN A 667 2.60 16.83 -13.95
CA ASN A 667 1.49 17.70 -14.30
C ASN A 667 0.14 16.99 -14.47
N ASP A 668 0.07 15.66 -14.49
CA ASP A 668 -1.18 14.91 -14.53
C ASP A 668 -1.01 13.45 -14.10
N LEU A 669 -2.12 12.70 -14.00
CA LEU A 669 -2.10 11.25 -13.93
C LEU A 669 -2.24 10.66 -15.33
N VAL A 670 -1.58 9.53 -15.58
CA VAL A 670 -1.66 8.76 -16.83
C VAL A 670 -1.78 7.28 -16.52
N PRO A 671 -2.35 6.47 -17.43
CA PRO A 671 -2.31 5.02 -17.33
C PRO A 671 -0.89 4.51 -17.14
N LEU A 672 -0.69 3.59 -16.20
CA LEU A 672 0.59 2.91 -16.01
C LEU A 672 0.67 1.69 -16.94
N PHE A 673 1.76 1.63 -17.70
CA PHE A 673 2.14 0.56 -18.61
C PHE A 673 3.66 0.59 -18.74
N ASP A 674 4.32 -0.20 -19.57
CA ASP A 674 5.75 -0.11 -19.85
C ASP A 674 5.99 0.68 -21.16
N GLY A 675 7.20 1.20 -21.38
CA GLY A 675 7.52 1.88 -22.64
C GLY A 675 7.69 0.89 -23.80
N GLN A 676 7.23 1.24 -25.02
CA GLN A 676 7.53 0.47 -26.22
C GLN A 676 9.06 0.39 -26.42
N GLY A 677 9.63 -0.82 -26.44
CA GLY A 677 11.09 -1.04 -26.50
C GLY A 677 11.85 -0.84 -25.19
N GLY A 678 11.15 -0.70 -24.06
CA GLY A 678 11.74 -0.56 -22.73
C GLY A 678 11.94 -1.89 -21.98
N GLN A 679 12.26 -1.79 -20.70
CA GLN A 679 12.33 -2.93 -19.78
C GLN A 679 11.01 -3.09 -19.01
N GLN A 680 10.73 -4.31 -18.53
CA GLN A 680 9.55 -4.61 -17.72
C GLN A 680 9.71 -4.03 -16.31
N PHE A 681 8.76 -3.20 -15.89
CA PHE A 681 8.74 -2.59 -14.57
C PHE A 681 7.87 -3.38 -13.59
N ILE A 682 8.42 -3.64 -12.41
CA ILE A 682 7.72 -4.40 -11.37
C ILE A 682 6.47 -3.67 -10.85
N ASN A 683 6.46 -2.33 -10.80
CA ASN A 683 5.28 -1.55 -10.37
C ASN A 683 4.13 -1.62 -11.38
N THR A 684 4.42 -1.73 -12.68
CA THR A 684 3.41 -1.94 -13.73
C THR A 684 2.68 -3.27 -13.49
N LEU A 685 3.44 -4.35 -13.30
CA LEU A 685 2.90 -5.66 -12.99
C LEU A 685 2.14 -5.68 -11.66
N PHE A 686 2.69 -5.06 -10.62
CA PHE A 686 2.06 -4.96 -9.30
C PHE A 686 0.67 -4.35 -9.39
N GLY A 687 0.53 -3.21 -10.09
CA GLY A 687 -0.75 -2.56 -10.25
C GLY A 687 -1.76 -3.40 -11.04
N LEU A 688 -1.28 -4.10 -12.08
CA LEU A 688 -2.10 -5.05 -12.85
C LEU A 688 -2.62 -6.19 -11.98
N TYR A 689 -1.74 -6.86 -11.23
CA TYR A 689 -2.15 -7.98 -10.37
C TYR A 689 -3.02 -7.53 -9.21
N LEU A 690 -2.75 -6.36 -8.63
CA LEU A 690 -3.57 -5.79 -7.57
C LEU A 690 -5.00 -5.55 -8.04
N GLU A 691 -5.17 -4.91 -9.19
CA GLU A 691 -6.50 -4.66 -9.75
C GLU A 691 -7.18 -5.95 -10.20
N ARG A 692 -6.44 -6.91 -10.77
CA ARG A 692 -6.98 -8.22 -11.11
C ARG A 692 -7.56 -8.94 -9.88
N GLN A 693 -6.77 -9.00 -8.81
CA GLN A 693 -7.21 -9.61 -7.55
C GLN A 693 -8.43 -8.87 -6.99
N ASN A 694 -8.47 -7.53 -7.05
CA ASN A 694 -9.62 -6.74 -6.59
C ASN A 694 -10.91 -7.17 -7.29
N ARG A 695 -10.86 -7.33 -8.62
CA ARG A 695 -11.99 -7.81 -9.42
C ARG A 695 -12.37 -9.26 -9.08
N ASP A 696 -11.39 -10.15 -8.89
CA ASP A 696 -11.65 -11.55 -8.53
C ASP A 696 -12.35 -11.68 -7.15
N ALA A 697 -12.20 -10.68 -6.27
CA ALA A 697 -12.85 -10.65 -4.96
C ALA A 697 -14.25 -9.99 -4.92
N GLY A 698 -14.73 -9.41 -6.03
CA GLY A 698 -16.06 -8.80 -6.11
C GLY A 698 -16.08 -7.49 -6.92
N PRO A 699 -16.15 -6.31 -6.29
CA PRO A 699 -16.14 -5.04 -7.02
C PRO A 699 -14.73 -4.62 -7.45
N ALA A 700 -14.64 -3.84 -8.54
CA ALA A 700 -13.39 -3.22 -8.94
C ALA A 700 -12.74 -2.41 -7.80
N GLY A 701 -11.41 -2.33 -7.83
CA GLY A 701 -10.66 -1.58 -6.83
C GLY A 701 -10.92 -0.08 -6.94
N PRO A 702 -10.57 0.73 -5.92
CA PRO A 702 -10.67 2.19 -6.01
C PRO A 702 -9.65 2.83 -6.99
N GLY A 703 -8.87 2.00 -7.69
CA GLY A 703 -7.67 2.35 -8.42
C GLY A 703 -6.44 2.44 -7.51
N VAL A 704 -5.26 2.60 -8.10
CA VAL A 704 -3.97 2.79 -7.44
C VAL A 704 -3.10 3.72 -8.27
N ILE A 705 -2.36 4.61 -7.61
CA ILE A 705 -1.25 5.35 -8.21
C ILE A 705 0.04 4.63 -7.79
N ALA A 706 0.78 4.06 -8.74
CA ALA A 706 1.95 3.22 -8.45
C ALA A 706 3.24 3.83 -9.04
N PRO A 707 3.81 4.87 -8.40
CA PRO A 707 5.04 5.49 -8.86
C PRO A 707 6.27 4.69 -8.41
N THR A 708 7.39 4.91 -9.08
CA THR A 708 8.69 4.31 -8.72
C THR A 708 9.76 5.40 -8.57
N SER A 709 10.57 5.30 -7.52
CA SER A 709 11.84 6.01 -7.43
C SER A 709 12.96 4.99 -7.26
N THR A 710 13.88 4.96 -8.23
CA THR A 710 14.88 3.90 -8.37
C THR A 710 16.25 4.45 -8.71
N PHE A 711 17.31 3.82 -8.24
CA PHE A 711 18.66 4.11 -8.71
C PHE A 711 19.52 2.85 -8.74
N GLY A 712 19.73 2.31 -9.95
CA GLY A 712 20.50 1.09 -10.17
C GLY A 712 21.96 1.16 -9.70
N GLY A 713 22.45 0.06 -9.12
CA GLY A 713 23.86 -0.11 -8.74
C GLY A 713 24.34 0.74 -7.56
N GLN A 714 23.43 1.39 -6.81
CA GLN A 714 23.81 2.28 -5.71
C GLN A 714 23.63 1.61 -4.33
N PRO A 715 24.54 1.84 -3.36
CA PRO A 715 24.40 1.31 -2.00
C PRO A 715 23.27 2.00 -1.23
N LEU A 716 22.85 1.40 -0.11
CA LEU A 716 21.72 1.90 0.70
C LEU A 716 21.90 3.35 1.17
N SER A 717 23.15 3.78 1.37
CA SER A 717 23.47 5.17 1.74
C SER A 717 23.03 6.19 0.69
N ALA A 718 22.95 5.81 -0.60
CA ALA A 718 22.48 6.67 -1.68
C ALA A 718 20.95 6.85 -1.70
N PHE A 719 20.23 6.10 -0.86
CA PHE A 719 18.78 6.20 -0.69
C PHE A 719 18.39 6.85 0.64
N ALA A 720 19.36 7.22 1.47
CA ALA A 720 19.13 7.88 2.75
C ALA A 720 18.44 9.25 2.58
N LYS A 721 17.81 9.74 3.65
CA LYS A 721 17.18 11.07 3.67
C LYS A 721 18.16 12.15 3.20
N GLY A 722 17.70 13.00 2.29
CA GLY A 722 18.49 14.05 1.65
C GLY A 722 19.23 13.63 0.37
N GLN A 723 19.25 12.34 0.03
CA GLN A 723 19.81 11.87 -1.24
C GLN A 723 18.79 11.98 -2.38
N THR A 724 19.28 12.00 -3.62
CA THR A 724 18.42 12.24 -4.80
C THR A 724 17.23 11.29 -4.92
N PRO A 725 17.37 9.95 -4.80
CA PRO A 725 16.21 9.06 -4.85
C PRO A 725 15.18 9.36 -3.77
N TYR A 726 15.62 9.64 -2.54
CA TYR A 726 14.72 9.99 -1.44
C TYR A 726 13.96 11.29 -1.74
N THR A 727 14.67 12.33 -2.17
CA THR A 727 14.09 13.63 -2.55
C THR A 727 13.11 13.48 -3.71
N ASN A 728 13.43 12.64 -4.70
CA ASN A 728 12.55 12.34 -5.82
C ASN A 728 11.26 11.68 -5.35
N LEU A 729 11.37 10.65 -4.50
CA LEU A 729 10.20 10.00 -3.93
C LEU A 729 9.32 11.01 -3.20
N MET A 730 9.88 11.84 -2.31
CA MET A 730 9.12 12.86 -1.58
C MET A 730 8.41 13.85 -2.52
N ALA A 731 9.08 14.30 -3.58
CA ALA A 731 8.49 15.21 -4.56
C ALA A 731 7.29 14.57 -5.28
N ILE A 732 7.41 13.30 -5.67
CA ILE A 732 6.34 12.55 -6.34
C ILE A 732 5.15 12.35 -5.41
N LEU A 733 5.40 11.89 -4.19
CA LEU A 733 4.34 11.62 -3.21
C LEU A 733 3.62 12.91 -2.80
N THR A 734 4.33 14.04 -2.76
CA THR A 734 3.72 15.37 -2.52
C THR A 734 2.84 15.82 -3.68
N ALA A 735 3.22 15.53 -4.93
CA ALA A 735 2.49 15.97 -6.11
C ALA A 735 1.25 15.12 -6.44
N CYS A 736 1.23 13.83 -6.09
CA CYS A 736 0.15 12.93 -6.48
C CYS A 736 -1.23 13.28 -5.90
N PRO A 737 -1.40 13.65 -4.60
CA PRO A 737 -2.72 13.95 -4.07
C PRO A 737 -3.40 15.17 -4.71
N PRO A 738 -2.72 16.32 -4.94
CA PRO A 738 -3.29 17.41 -5.73
C PRO A 738 -3.70 16.99 -7.15
N LEU A 739 -2.96 16.10 -7.81
CA LEU A 739 -3.34 15.57 -9.12
C LEU A 739 -4.61 14.72 -9.05
N ALA A 740 -4.73 13.83 -8.08
CA ALA A 740 -5.95 13.05 -7.86
C ALA A 740 -7.17 13.93 -7.55
N ALA A 741 -6.96 15.03 -6.81
CA ALA A 741 -8.01 16.00 -6.48
C ALA A 741 -8.59 16.69 -7.72
N ARG A 742 -7.82 16.86 -8.80
CA ARG A 742 -8.33 17.37 -10.09
C ARG A 742 -9.35 16.44 -10.74
N TYR A 743 -9.30 15.15 -10.45
CA TYR A 743 -10.32 14.17 -10.83
C TYR A 743 -11.44 14.04 -9.77
N GLY A 744 -11.45 14.90 -8.75
CA GLY A 744 -12.37 14.84 -7.62
C GLY A 744 -12.16 13.61 -6.73
N ARG A 745 -10.97 13.01 -6.74
CA ARG A 745 -10.59 11.87 -5.88
C ARG A 745 -9.73 12.36 -4.72
N ARG A 746 -9.93 11.78 -3.53
CA ARG A 746 -8.99 11.90 -2.41
C ARG A 746 -7.87 10.88 -2.60
N SER A 747 -6.66 11.19 -2.17
CA SER A 747 -5.51 10.30 -2.30
C SER A 747 -4.50 10.56 -1.18
N TYR A 748 -3.80 9.51 -0.77
CA TYR A 748 -2.71 9.53 0.20
C TYR A 748 -1.82 8.30 -0.01
N THR A 749 -0.61 8.32 0.54
CA THR A 749 0.32 7.20 0.45
C THR A 749 0.10 6.23 1.59
N ASP A 750 -0.41 5.04 1.28
CA ASP A 750 -0.64 3.96 2.24
C ASP A 750 0.47 2.90 2.22
N ALA A 751 1.27 2.82 1.14
CA ALA A 751 2.34 1.83 0.99
C ALA A 751 3.63 2.37 0.35
N ILE A 752 4.77 1.90 0.86
CA ILE A 752 6.07 1.96 0.18
C ILE A 752 6.69 0.57 0.15
N VAL A 753 6.99 0.07 -1.04
CA VAL A 753 7.67 -1.19 -1.28
C VAL A 753 9.15 -0.93 -1.50
N ILE A 754 10.00 -1.44 -0.61
CA ILE A 754 11.46 -1.30 -0.68
C ILE A 754 12.06 -2.54 -1.33
N VAL A 755 12.72 -2.37 -2.48
CA VAL A 755 13.44 -3.42 -3.20
C VAL A 755 14.90 -3.01 -3.36
N HIS A 756 15.75 -3.51 -2.48
CA HIS A 756 17.15 -3.11 -2.38
C HIS A 756 17.96 -4.22 -1.71
N GLY A 757 19.27 -4.24 -1.91
CA GLY A 757 20.21 -5.03 -1.10
C GLY A 757 21.46 -5.43 -1.85
N GLU A 758 21.36 -5.53 -3.18
CA GLU A 758 22.37 -6.09 -4.07
C GLU A 758 23.69 -5.33 -4.02
N ALA A 759 23.65 -3.99 -3.89
CA ALA A 759 24.85 -3.15 -3.72
C ALA A 759 25.25 -2.87 -2.26
N GLY A 760 24.65 -3.56 -1.28
CA GLY A 760 25.01 -3.44 0.13
C GLY A 760 24.59 -2.13 0.82
N PRO A 761 25.23 -1.74 1.94
CA PRO A 761 26.46 -2.33 2.49
C PRO A 761 26.29 -3.79 2.93
N TYR A 762 27.35 -4.60 2.80
CA TYR A 762 27.30 -6.00 3.20
C TYR A 762 27.55 -6.16 4.72
N GLY A 763 26.99 -7.23 5.27
CA GLY A 763 27.00 -7.54 6.71
C GLY A 763 25.62 -7.37 7.35
N ARG A 764 25.23 -8.35 8.17
CA ARG A 764 23.90 -8.39 8.81
C ARG A 764 23.64 -7.16 9.68
N SER A 765 24.57 -6.82 10.58
CA SER A 765 24.49 -5.63 11.44
C SER A 765 24.71 -4.33 10.66
N THR A 766 25.60 -4.34 9.67
CA THR A 766 25.96 -3.18 8.85
C THR A 766 24.80 -2.70 7.96
N TYR A 767 23.93 -3.62 7.51
CA TYR A 767 22.76 -3.28 6.69
C TYR A 767 21.50 -2.99 7.53
N ALA A 768 21.30 -3.71 8.64
CA ALA A 768 20.08 -3.62 9.44
C ALA A 768 19.85 -2.21 10.00
N THR A 769 20.88 -1.59 10.58
CA THR A 769 20.75 -0.27 11.22
C THR A 769 20.42 0.83 10.19
N PRO A 770 21.16 0.99 9.08
CA PRO A 770 20.79 1.99 8.08
C PRO A 770 19.43 1.74 7.41
N LEU A 771 19.02 0.47 7.23
CA LEU A 771 17.69 0.14 6.71
C LEU A 771 16.59 0.60 7.69
N GLY A 772 16.76 0.31 8.99
CA GLY A 772 15.85 0.78 10.02
C GLY A 772 15.70 2.31 10.01
N THR A 773 16.82 3.03 9.95
CA THR A 773 16.84 4.50 9.85
C THR A 773 16.15 5.01 8.59
N LEU A 774 16.35 4.36 7.44
CA LEU A 774 15.66 4.73 6.19
C LEU A 774 14.14 4.57 6.34
N ILE A 775 13.70 3.44 6.89
CA ILE A 775 12.29 3.14 7.13
C ILE A 775 11.64 4.19 8.04
N ASP A 776 12.31 4.54 9.14
CA ASP A 776 11.77 5.49 10.12
C ASP A 776 11.64 6.89 9.51
N ASN A 777 12.63 7.31 8.73
CA ASN A 777 12.58 8.57 7.97
C ASN A 777 11.45 8.58 6.94
N LEU A 778 11.32 7.53 6.12
CA LEU A 778 10.27 7.42 5.11
C LEU A 778 8.88 7.48 5.75
N ARG A 779 8.66 6.74 6.85
CA ARG A 779 7.38 6.72 7.55
C ARG A 779 7.03 8.10 8.11
N ALA A 780 8.00 8.77 8.75
CA ALA A 780 7.80 10.08 9.35
C ALA A 780 7.51 11.16 8.30
N ASP A 781 8.33 11.24 7.24
CA ASP A 781 8.18 12.28 6.23
C ASP A 781 6.92 12.09 5.37
N VAL A 782 6.56 10.84 5.04
CA VAL A 782 5.32 10.56 4.30
C VAL A 782 4.08 10.76 5.16
N GLN A 783 4.15 10.54 6.48
CA GLN A 783 3.06 10.93 7.36
C GLN A 783 2.80 12.44 7.31
N ILE A 784 3.85 13.27 7.24
CA ILE A 784 3.70 14.72 7.09
C ILE A 784 3.01 15.05 5.76
N ILE A 785 3.42 14.40 4.66
CA ILE A 785 2.78 14.57 3.35
C ILE A 785 1.31 14.17 3.40
N ASN A 786 0.98 13.02 3.99
CA ASN A 786 -0.40 12.55 4.13
C ASN A 786 -1.23 13.51 5.01
N ALA A 787 -0.66 14.01 6.11
CA ALA A 787 -1.35 14.92 7.02
C ALA A 787 -1.72 16.25 6.33
N ALA A 788 -0.89 16.74 5.41
CA ALA A 788 -1.16 17.94 4.61
C ALA A 788 -2.41 17.81 3.73
N VAL A 789 -2.86 16.58 3.44
CA VAL A 789 -4.06 16.29 2.62
C VAL A 789 -5.18 15.63 3.42
N GLY A 790 -5.11 15.74 4.76
CA GLY A 790 -6.17 15.31 5.68
C GLY A 790 -6.14 13.83 6.06
N PHE A 791 -4.99 13.16 5.90
CA PHE A 791 -4.79 11.77 6.33
C PHE A 791 -3.62 11.69 7.32
N ASN A 792 -3.89 11.64 8.62
CA ASN A 792 -2.81 11.54 9.63
C ASN A 792 -2.40 10.09 9.90
N VAL A 793 -1.93 9.39 8.86
CA VAL A 793 -1.49 7.99 8.94
C VAL A 793 -0.12 7.81 8.28
N PRO A 794 0.86 7.18 8.96
CA PRO A 794 2.11 6.80 8.31
C PRO A 794 1.89 5.66 7.30
N PRO A 795 2.67 5.59 6.20
CA PRO A 795 2.54 4.51 5.24
C PRO A 795 2.95 3.16 5.85
N GLN A 796 2.40 2.05 5.39
CA GLN A 796 2.95 0.72 5.61
C GLN A 796 4.22 0.54 4.75
N ILE A 797 5.26 -0.05 5.33
CA ILE A 797 6.48 -0.38 4.61
C ILE A 797 6.51 -1.86 4.32
N PHE A 798 6.75 -2.20 3.05
CA PHE A 798 6.88 -3.56 2.60
C PHE A 798 8.31 -3.82 2.15
N LEU A 799 8.94 -4.86 2.69
CA LEU A 799 10.32 -5.22 2.40
C LEU A 799 10.35 -6.49 1.56
N THR A 800 11.26 -6.53 0.59
CA THR A 800 11.59 -7.76 -0.14
C THR A 800 13.05 -8.11 0.13
N GLN A 801 13.34 -9.39 0.37
CA GLN A 801 14.73 -9.80 0.60
C GLN A 801 15.54 -9.71 -0.69
N GLN A 802 16.83 -9.39 -0.57
CA GLN A 802 17.80 -9.41 -1.67
C GLN A 802 17.76 -10.75 -2.43
N ASN A 803 18.03 -10.70 -3.72
CA ASN A 803 18.28 -11.87 -4.55
C ASN A 803 19.52 -12.70 -4.10
N GLN A 804 19.80 -13.87 -4.71
CA GLN A 804 20.98 -14.71 -4.42
C GLN A 804 22.33 -14.08 -4.71
N PHE A 805 22.34 -13.07 -5.57
CA PHE A 805 23.56 -12.49 -6.09
C PHE A 805 23.74 -11.05 -5.60
N ASP A 806 24.99 -10.65 -5.42
CA ASP A 806 25.38 -9.27 -5.11
C ASP A 806 25.64 -8.44 -6.38
N SER A 807 26.00 -7.16 -6.22
CA SER A 807 26.24 -6.26 -7.35
C SER A 807 27.41 -6.67 -8.27
N ASN A 808 28.22 -7.65 -7.87
CA ASN A 808 29.32 -8.19 -8.65
C ASN A 808 28.98 -9.54 -9.31
N ASN A 809 27.69 -9.91 -9.31
CA ASN A 809 27.19 -11.18 -9.83
C ASN A 809 27.78 -12.42 -9.11
N VAL A 810 28.09 -12.29 -7.82
CA VAL A 810 28.60 -13.41 -7.02
C VAL A 810 27.46 -13.94 -6.16
N PRO A 811 27.15 -15.26 -6.21
CA PRO A 811 26.25 -15.88 -5.25
C PRO A 811 26.90 -15.80 -3.86
N THR A 812 26.42 -14.89 -3.02
CA THR A 812 27.05 -14.61 -1.72
C THR A 812 26.03 -14.54 -0.60
N ASN A 813 26.43 -15.05 0.56
CA ASN A 813 25.74 -14.75 1.81
C ASN A 813 26.23 -13.39 2.32
N THR A 814 25.70 -12.31 1.74
CA THR A 814 26.03 -10.93 2.10
C THR A 814 25.59 -10.55 3.52
N GLY A 815 24.79 -11.38 4.19
CA GLY A 815 24.11 -11.05 5.45
C GLY A 815 22.93 -10.08 5.31
N VAL A 816 22.73 -9.47 4.14
CA VAL A 816 21.66 -8.48 3.89
C VAL A 816 20.27 -9.11 3.97
N LYS A 817 20.08 -10.31 3.40
CA LYS A 817 18.80 -11.05 3.47
C LYS A 817 18.33 -11.26 4.91
N LEU A 818 19.27 -11.61 5.79
CA LEU A 818 18.99 -11.79 7.21
C LEU A 818 18.76 -10.44 7.91
N ALA A 819 19.50 -9.39 7.53
CA ALA A 819 19.27 -8.04 8.05
C ALA A 819 17.86 -7.53 7.73
N GLN A 820 17.39 -7.71 6.48
CA GLN A 820 16.04 -7.34 6.05
C GLN A 820 14.99 -8.13 6.84
N LEU A 821 15.23 -9.41 7.05
CA LEU A 821 14.36 -10.27 7.87
C LEU A 821 14.33 -9.81 9.33
N ASP A 822 15.47 -9.46 9.93
CA ASP A 822 15.54 -8.97 11.32
C ASP A 822 14.81 -7.64 11.49
N VAL A 823 14.96 -6.72 10.54
CA VAL A 823 14.29 -5.42 10.56
C VAL A 823 12.78 -5.61 10.44
N ALA A 824 12.30 -6.49 9.55
CA ALA A 824 10.87 -6.83 9.50
C ALA A 824 10.38 -7.48 10.80
N LYS A 825 11.11 -8.48 11.32
CA LYS A 825 10.77 -9.22 12.55
C LYS A 825 10.65 -8.31 13.77
N SER A 826 11.61 -7.41 13.96
CA SER A 826 11.64 -6.48 15.10
C SER A 826 10.52 -5.43 15.06
N ARG A 827 9.82 -5.30 13.92
CA ARG A 827 8.79 -4.28 13.67
C ARG A 827 7.44 -4.88 13.25
N LEU A 828 7.22 -6.17 13.53
CA LEU A 828 5.95 -6.85 13.27
C LEU A 828 4.78 -6.11 13.94
N GLY A 829 3.73 -5.85 13.16
CA GLY A 829 2.56 -5.09 13.61
C GLY A 829 2.81 -3.59 13.81
N GLN A 830 4.04 -3.10 13.60
CA GLN A 830 4.42 -1.69 13.76
C GLN A 830 4.57 -0.98 12.41
N GLY A 831 3.89 -1.48 11.39
CA GLY A 831 3.86 -0.85 10.07
C GLY A 831 4.95 -1.30 9.10
N VAL A 832 5.63 -2.41 9.38
CA VAL A 832 6.63 -3.02 8.50
C VAL A 832 6.28 -4.49 8.27
N THR A 833 6.23 -4.90 7.00
CA THR A 833 5.86 -6.25 6.57
C THR A 833 6.89 -6.79 5.60
N MET A 834 7.31 -8.05 5.78
CA MET A 834 8.11 -8.76 4.78
C MET A 834 7.18 -9.33 3.70
N LEU A 835 7.48 -9.10 2.43
CA LEU A 835 6.72 -9.64 1.30
C LEU A 835 7.14 -11.08 1.01
N GLY A 836 8.44 -11.34 1.03
CA GLY A 836 9.01 -12.65 0.78
C GLY A 836 10.40 -12.59 0.17
N PRO A 837 10.96 -13.76 -0.17
CA PRO A 837 12.29 -13.85 -0.74
C PRO A 837 12.28 -13.55 -2.24
N MET A 838 13.20 -12.70 -2.71
CA MET A 838 13.43 -12.56 -4.16
C MET A 838 14.22 -13.73 -4.74
N TYR A 839 15.04 -14.39 -3.92
CA TYR A 839 15.89 -15.50 -4.36
C TYR A 839 15.15 -16.79 -4.79
N GLN A 840 13.81 -16.79 -4.79
CA GLN A 840 12.97 -17.84 -5.37
C GLN A 840 12.73 -17.65 -6.87
N THR A 841 12.97 -16.44 -7.39
CA THR A 841 12.70 -16.09 -8.78
C THR A 841 13.88 -16.45 -9.68
N GLN A 842 13.60 -16.73 -10.96
CA GLN A 842 14.63 -16.80 -11.99
C GLN A 842 15.33 -15.45 -12.18
N VAL A 843 16.60 -15.54 -12.55
CA VAL A 843 17.45 -14.40 -12.88
C VAL A 843 17.89 -14.46 -14.33
N GLN A 844 18.19 -13.30 -14.90
CA GLN A 844 18.76 -13.19 -16.23
C GLN A 844 20.17 -13.77 -16.31
N SER A 845 20.73 -13.77 -17.52
CA SER A 845 22.12 -14.17 -17.78
C SER A 845 23.16 -13.29 -17.06
N ASP A 846 22.78 -12.08 -16.67
CA ASP A 846 23.62 -11.20 -15.83
C ASP A 846 23.72 -11.67 -14.37
N GLY A 847 22.93 -12.70 -14.01
CA GLY A 847 22.85 -13.37 -12.71
C GLY A 847 22.39 -12.50 -11.55
N ILE A 848 22.06 -11.23 -11.73
CA ILE A 848 21.64 -10.33 -10.65
C ILE A 848 20.16 -10.03 -10.74
N HIS A 849 19.70 -9.63 -11.93
CA HIS A 849 18.35 -9.12 -12.11
C HIS A 849 17.35 -10.26 -12.34
N MET A 850 16.13 -10.08 -11.82
CA MET A 850 15.05 -11.02 -12.10
C MET A 850 14.73 -10.98 -13.58
N ASP A 851 14.51 -12.15 -14.20
CA ASP A 851 13.94 -12.17 -15.54
C ASP A 851 12.44 -11.78 -15.52
N ASN A 852 11.80 -11.75 -16.69
CA ASN A 852 10.41 -11.30 -16.78
C ASN A 852 9.44 -12.20 -15.99
N ALA A 853 9.68 -13.51 -15.97
CA ALA A 853 8.84 -14.45 -15.23
C ALA A 853 9.03 -14.27 -13.72
N GLY A 854 10.27 -14.10 -13.28
CA GLY A 854 10.64 -13.77 -11.92
C GLY A 854 10.01 -12.46 -11.44
N LYS A 855 10.05 -11.41 -12.26
CA LYS A 855 9.39 -10.13 -11.95
C LYS A 855 7.88 -10.27 -11.87
N ALA A 856 7.25 -11.02 -12.77
CA ALA A 856 5.82 -11.28 -12.73
C ALA A 856 5.41 -11.98 -11.43
N LEU A 857 6.11 -13.06 -11.06
CA LEU A 857 5.86 -13.81 -9.83
C LEU A 857 6.07 -12.93 -8.59
N GLN A 858 7.15 -12.14 -8.57
CA GLN A 858 7.44 -11.26 -7.46
C GLN A 858 6.40 -10.13 -7.34
N ALA A 859 5.95 -9.55 -8.46
CA ALA A 859 4.92 -8.53 -8.48
C ALA A 859 3.55 -9.05 -8.03
N GLU A 860 3.19 -10.29 -8.41
CA GLU A 860 1.96 -10.94 -7.96
C GLU A 860 1.98 -11.19 -6.45
N LEU A 861 3.09 -11.68 -5.92
CA LEU A 861 3.29 -11.83 -4.47
C LEU A 861 3.18 -10.48 -3.76
N HIS A 862 3.83 -9.44 -4.29
CA HIS A 862 3.75 -8.10 -3.74
C HIS A 862 2.30 -7.60 -3.71
N ALA A 863 1.57 -7.74 -4.82
CA ALA A 863 0.16 -7.35 -4.91
C ALA A 863 -0.69 -8.10 -3.90
N HIS A 864 -0.52 -9.43 -3.79
CA HIS A 864 -1.26 -10.26 -2.87
C HIS A 864 -1.05 -9.82 -1.42
N VAL A 865 0.19 -9.73 -0.97
CA VAL A 865 0.48 -9.38 0.43
C VAL A 865 0.07 -7.95 0.76
N VAL A 866 0.37 -6.99 -0.12
CA VAL A 866 0.00 -5.58 0.10
C VAL A 866 -1.52 -5.45 0.21
N ARG A 867 -2.28 -6.09 -0.68
CA ARG A 867 -3.74 -6.13 -0.62
C ARG A 867 -4.25 -6.75 0.68
N ARG A 868 -3.72 -7.92 1.07
CA ARG A 868 -4.13 -8.60 2.31
C ARG A 868 -3.96 -7.70 3.54
N VAL A 869 -2.83 -6.99 3.63
CA VAL A 869 -2.52 -6.13 4.77
C VAL A 869 -3.35 -4.85 4.77
N LEU A 870 -3.47 -4.18 3.63
CA LEU A 870 -4.08 -2.84 3.54
C LEU A 870 -5.57 -2.85 3.24
N ASP A 871 -6.00 -3.72 2.32
CA ASP A 871 -7.36 -3.73 1.78
C ASP A 871 -8.24 -4.75 2.54
N ASP A 872 -7.71 -5.95 2.81
CA ASP A 872 -8.44 -6.98 3.56
C ASP A 872 -8.25 -6.84 5.10
N GLY A 873 -7.35 -5.95 5.55
CA GLY A 873 -7.13 -5.63 6.97
C GLY A 873 -6.42 -6.70 7.79
N VAL A 874 -5.62 -7.57 7.17
CA VAL A 874 -4.87 -8.62 7.88
C VAL A 874 -3.74 -8.01 8.70
N VAL A 875 -3.91 -7.99 10.02
CA VAL A 875 -2.92 -7.48 10.98
C VAL A 875 -1.84 -8.53 11.26
N GLY A 876 -0.58 -8.10 11.28
CA GLY A 876 0.54 -8.98 11.63
C GLY A 876 0.83 -10.03 10.56
N TRP A 877 0.42 -9.79 9.31
CA TRP A 877 0.82 -10.64 8.19
C TRP A 877 2.32 -10.85 8.20
N ASN A 878 2.69 -12.10 7.99
CA ASN A 878 4.09 -12.40 7.92
C ASN A 878 4.35 -13.67 7.10
N PRO A 879 5.33 -13.67 6.17
CA PRO A 879 5.67 -14.84 5.37
C PRO A 879 6.22 -15.98 6.24
N LEU A 880 6.14 -17.19 5.70
CA LEU A 880 6.73 -18.38 6.29
C LEU A 880 8.21 -18.14 6.62
N TRP A 881 8.60 -18.37 7.87
CA TRP A 881 10.00 -18.28 8.26
C TRP A 881 10.39 -19.33 9.29
N PRO A 882 11.67 -19.72 9.32
CA PRO A 882 12.17 -20.63 10.34
C PRO A 882 12.11 -19.97 11.73
N VAL A 883 11.62 -20.73 12.71
CA VAL A 883 11.60 -20.37 14.15
C VAL A 883 13.04 -20.19 14.65
N SER A 884 13.93 -21.09 14.23
CA SER A 884 15.37 -21.01 14.51
C SER A 884 16.16 -21.74 13.43
N LEU A 885 17.28 -21.14 12.99
CA LEU A 885 18.28 -21.80 12.14
C LEU A 885 19.52 -22.23 12.91
N ALA A 886 19.63 -21.85 14.19
CA ALA A 886 20.86 -22.02 14.96
C ALA A 886 21.07 -23.45 15.47
N ASN A 887 20.01 -24.27 15.51
CA ASN A 887 20.04 -25.64 16.02
C ASN A 887 19.00 -26.51 15.29
N LEU A 888 19.08 -26.63 13.96
CA LEU A 888 18.16 -27.48 13.22
C LEU A 888 18.36 -28.95 13.62
N PRO A 889 17.33 -29.63 14.16
CA PRO A 889 17.44 -31.04 14.50
C PRO A 889 17.74 -31.85 13.24
N ARG A 890 18.89 -32.53 13.23
CA ARG A 890 19.27 -33.42 12.13
C ARG A 890 19.23 -34.87 12.62
N SER A 891 18.47 -35.71 11.91
CA SER A 891 18.44 -37.16 12.11
C SER A 891 18.83 -37.83 10.80
N GLY A 892 20.06 -38.31 10.69
CA GLY A 892 20.60 -38.89 9.46
C GLY A 892 20.65 -37.89 8.29
N ALA A 893 19.88 -38.17 7.24
CA ALA A 893 19.72 -37.30 6.06
C ALA A 893 18.57 -36.28 6.21
N VAL A 894 17.78 -36.37 7.28
CA VAL A 894 16.61 -35.51 7.51
C VAL A 894 17.03 -34.31 8.35
N ILE A 895 16.71 -33.10 7.86
CA ILE A 895 16.81 -31.85 8.60
C ILE A 895 15.37 -31.42 8.92
N THR A 896 15.08 -31.21 10.20
CA THR A 896 13.77 -30.71 10.64
C THR A 896 13.83 -29.19 10.74
N LEU A 897 12.88 -28.51 10.10
CA LEU A 897 12.72 -27.06 10.12
C LEU A 897 11.38 -26.72 10.78
N ASP A 898 11.44 -26.09 11.95
CA ASP A 898 10.26 -25.51 12.57
C ASP A 898 9.96 -24.16 11.92
N LEU A 899 8.74 -23.98 11.45
CA LEU A 899 8.31 -22.80 10.70
C LEU A 899 7.15 -22.11 11.43
N VAL A 900 7.16 -20.78 11.42
CA VAL A 900 6.00 -19.99 11.85
C VAL A 900 5.06 -19.84 10.66
N LEU A 901 3.80 -20.26 10.82
CA LEU A 901 2.77 -20.07 9.80
C LEU A 901 2.24 -18.63 9.81
N PRO A 902 1.89 -18.07 8.64
CA PRO A 902 1.13 -16.83 8.57
C PRO A 902 -0.18 -16.91 9.39
N PRO A 903 -0.65 -15.79 9.99
CA PRO A 903 -1.88 -15.78 10.77
C PRO A 903 -3.08 -16.37 10.01
N GLY A 904 -3.84 -17.25 10.66
CA GLY A 904 -5.05 -17.86 10.09
C GLY A 904 -4.83 -19.11 9.23
N LEU A 905 -3.59 -19.60 9.08
CA LEU A 905 -3.30 -20.84 8.36
C LEU A 905 -3.05 -22.01 9.32
N ALA A 906 -3.68 -23.16 9.04
CA ALA A 906 -3.52 -24.40 9.81
C ALA A 906 -2.50 -25.37 9.19
N SER A 907 -2.15 -25.19 7.91
CA SER A 907 -1.25 -26.09 7.16
C SER A 907 -0.52 -25.34 6.05
N ILE A 908 0.60 -25.91 5.60
CA ILE A 908 1.32 -25.49 4.39
C ILE A 908 0.93 -26.45 3.27
N ALA A 909 0.60 -25.90 2.10
CA ALA A 909 0.55 -26.66 0.86
C ALA A 909 1.79 -26.29 0.04
N GLN A 910 2.53 -27.29 -0.43
CA GLN A 910 3.64 -27.07 -1.35
C GLN A 910 3.07 -27.02 -2.76
N ASP A 911 3.26 -25.89 -3.44
CA ASP A 911 3.00 -25.80 -4.87
C ASP A 911 4.23 -26.33 -5.61
N THR A 912 4.10 -27.51 -6.22
CA THR A 912 5.18 -28.16 -6.96
C THR A 912 5.30 -27.66 -8.39
N ASP A 913 4.33 -26.90 -8.89
CA ASP A 913 4.30 -26.46 -10.30
C ASP A 913 5.32 -25.33 -10.56
N TRP A 914 5.75 -24.63 -9.49
CA TRP A 914 6.62 -23.46 -9.55
C TRP A 914 8.01 -23.66 -8.92
N VAL A 915 8.29 -24.82 -8.32
CA VAL A 915 9.65 -25.15 -7.93
C VAL A 915 10.39 -25.55 -9.19
N LEU A 916 11.10 -24.59 -9.77
CA LEU A 916 12.02 -24.86 -10.87
C LEU A 916 12.94 -26.01 -10.45
N ALA A 917 12.81 -27.12 -11.17
CA ALA A 917 13.78 -28.19 -11.08
C ALA A 917 15.18 -27.56 -11.26
N PRO A 918 16.11 -27.80 -10.34
CA PRO A 918 17.48 -27.31 -10.47
C PRO A 918 17.98 -27.69 -11.86
N ALA A 919 18.50 -26.71 -12.61
CA ALA A 919 18.95 -26.89 -13.99
C ALA A 919 20.10 -27.92 -14.11
N ASP A 920 20.64 -28.40 -12.99
CA ASP A 920 21.68 -29.40 -12.86
C ASP A 920 21.21 -30.76 -12.33
N GLY A 921 19.90 -30.96 -12.11
CA GLY A 921 19.37 -32.23 -11.62
C GLY A 921 19.91 -32.62 -10.23
N LYS A 922 20.15 -31.64 -9.36
CA LYS A 922 20.59 -31.84 -7.97
C LYS A 922 19.66 -31.25 -6.94
#